data_AF-A0A349VI92-F1
#
_entry.id   AF-A0A349VI92-F1
#
_cell.length_a   1.000
_cell.length_b   1.000
_cell.length_c   1.000
_cell.angle_alpha   90.00
_cell.angle_beta   90.00
_cell.angle_gamma   90.00
#
_symmetry.space_group_name_H-M   'P 1'
#
loop_
_entity.id
_entity.type
_entity.pdbx_description
1 polymer ?
#
loop_
_entity_poly.entity_id
_entity_poly.type
_entity_poly.pdbx_seq_one_letter_code
_entity_poly.pdbx_strand_id
1 'polypeptide(L)'
;MRLTVRTLLAWRDRVLSEEDQRDLDEKVLSHDAAQEIEQRIERVLGNLDLPSPRVDAAGLSASANSMAEFLDNALSEECLGSFESNCIESDVQLCEAAECHQFLSEMLGQHELMAELTDEESQKLVELTSKKSSSQAGQVGHATDMENARAVRAELDTLALDSHGEESADVVPMLKKDKLFAPIALVVAIAMLFLLISAFGVQLFRTFGDTQVQQQAAQPPAPSDLAFENKDGELKTGQKKNQSTLEPDSPEERLPEKESDKSSLGTAVGVKPQGTEVVSSQQPPVPSVPVEADTASSEADAPNQSMVSNAMVPQGTAMAIGSPLATASTAPPLPSTTTANANAVQKNVPMPVPDEPILGFLESDANIGWGAVLHRNRASDRSELDGWLALPTESALGPYEEIQVPPGLSPVLDVGGVTVRMKPRTHAIFKLDSLQKPRIELLSGSIVIRSADDTAQIGIAAGGLNGIILSGLMGSVAIDVSKTPDDVLAARQTRQSQIARVCALEKPVEWKQTQSGGLPVARPLRGIPEVFQLAPKEILEWSETSPLEASRTTDSFPIWAVSSRSLSRLDKSASESLAEAITRPEPLLKSLIELSDDSRIENRMIASETLALLGWYDQLVELLSAPPRPGSGPSAEMWKQLEEESVPPALADATQAFALKKSLRDHVSSEQGEILIGLATRSVLSGAKDTRTPELIGLLEDENIIFRRYAIQWLRELYEESPTDMARYRADWSEKQLMEGAGWWRKRYDQGLLSPRNP
;
A
#
# COMPACT_ATOMS: atom_id res chain seq x y z
N MET A 1 -31.84 24.09 -0.83
CA MET A 1 -31.75 23.39 0.47
C MET A 1 -31.71 24.33 1.68
N ARG A 2 -31.97 23.80 2.90
CA ARG A 2 -31.49 24.39 4.17
C ARG A 2 -30.00 24.07 4.41
N LEU A 3 -29.32 24.93 5.16
CA LEU A 3 -27.91 24.79 5.54
C LEU A 3 -27.78 24.20 6.96
N THR A 4 -27.27 22.97 7.04
CA THR A 4 -27.11 22.15 8.26
C THR A 4 -25.76 21.41 8.17
N VAL A 5 -25.35 20.66 9.20
CA VAL A 5 -24.05 19.95 9.18
C VAL A 5 -24.02 18.92 8.05
N ARG A 6 -25.09 18.13 7.90
CA ARG A 6 -25.16 17.11 6.82
C ARG A 6 -25.09 17.74 5.43
N THR A 7 -25.82 18.84 5.19
CA THR A 7 -25.80 19.49 3.87
C THR A 7 -24.50 20.23 3.58
N LEU A 8 -23.79 20.71 4.61
CA LEU A 8 -22.44 21.26 4.48
C LEU A 8 -21.41 20.18 4.07
N LEU A 9 -21.48 18.98 4.66
CA LEU A 9 -20.62 17.85 4.26
C LEU A 9 -20.91 17.38 2.83
N ALA A 10 -22.18 17.20 2.48
CA ALA A 10 -22.59 16.81 1.12
C ALA A 10 -22.18 17.84 0.05
N TRP A 11 -22.20 19.14 0.38
CA TRP A 11 -21.70 20.22 -0.47
C TRP A 11 -20.18 20.20 -0.60
N ARG A 12 -19.45 20.01 0.51
CA ARG A 12 -17.97 19.96 0.54
C ARG A 12 -17.44 18.83 -0.34
N ASP A 13 -18.01 17.63 -0.19
CA ASP A 13 -17.58 16.42 -0.90
C ASP A 13 -18.28 16.24 -2.27
N ARG A 14 -19.08 17.23 -2.70
CA ARG A 14 -19.73 17.34 -4.02
C ARG A 14 -20.66 16.16 -4.38
N VAL A 15 -21.43 15.69 -3.40
CA VAL A 15 -22.39 14.58 -3.55
C VAL A 15 -23.80 15.07 -3.93
N LEU A 16 -23.97 16.36 -4.21
CA LEU A 16 -25.25 17.00 -4.49
C LEU A 16 -25.54 17.15 -6.00
N SER A 17 -26.79 17.46 -6.33
CA SER A 17 -27.18 17.83 -7.70
C SER A 17 -26.54 19.16 -8.12
N GLU A 18 -26.38 19.41 -9.43
CA GLU A 18 -25.86 20.71 -9.93
C GLU A 18 -26.72 21.91 -9.51
N GLU A 19 -28.01 21.69 -9.23
CA GLU A 19 -28.92 22.72 -8.73
C GLU A 19 -28.70 22.96 -7.23
N ASP A 20 -28.69 21.90 -6.41
CA ASP A 20 -28.49 21.97 -4.96
C ASP A 20 -27.09 22.45 -4.57
N GLN A 21 -26.05 22.04 -5.32
CA GLN A 21 -24.68 22.47 -5.11
C GLN A 21 -24.57 24.00 -5.24
N ARG A 22 -25.13 24.56 -6.33
CA ARG A 22 -25.16 26.01 -6.58
C ARG A 22 -26.06 26.76 -5.58
N ASP A 23 -27.17 26.14 -5.20
CA ASP A 23 -28.07 26.68 -4.16
C ASP A 23 -27.40 26.68 -2.77
N LEU A 24 -26.39 25.84 -2.52
CA LEU A 24 -25.57 25.90 -1.30
C LEU A 24 -24.31 26.75 -1.44
N ASP A 25 -23.69 26.87 -2.61
CA ASP A 25 -22.53 27.77 -2.85
C ASP A 25 -22.85 29.20 -2.35
N GLU A 26 -23.99 29.77 -2.76
CA GLU A 26 -24.43 31.10 -2.34
C GLU A 26 -24.72 31.17 -0.82
N LYS A 27 -25.18 30.07 -0.21
CA LYS A 27 -25.54 30.03 1.22
C LYS A 27 -24.30 29.89 2.12
N VAL A 28 -23.32 29.07 1.76
CA VAL A 28 -22.04 28.95 2.49
C VAL A 28 -21.24 30.26 2.35
N LEU A 29 -21.18 30.86 1.16
CA LEU A 29 -20.51 32.14 0.94
C LEU A 29 -21.18 33.34 1.66
N SER A 30 -22.43 33.21 2.12
CA SER A 30 -23.18 34.27 2.82
C SER A 30 -23.41 34.04 4.32
N HIS A 31 -23.00 32.89 4.88
CA HIS A 31 -23.19 32.56 6.30
C HIS A 31 -21.85 32.34 7.01
N ASP A 32 -21.37 33.36 7.74
CA ASP A 32 -20.11 33.33 8.50
C ASP A 32 -19.96 32.06 9.36
N ALA A 33 -21.02 31.64 10.05
CA ALA A 33 -21.02 30.44 10.90
C ALA A 33 -20.83 29.13 10.12
N ALA A 34 -21.20 29.07 8.84
CA ALA A 34 -20.91 27.90 8.01
C ALA A 34 -19.44 27.89 7.57
N GLN A 35 -18.86 29.06 7.28
CA GLN A 35 -17.42 29.20 6.98
C GLN A 35 -16.55 28.90 8.21
N GLU A 36 -17.02 29.25 9.42
CA GLU A 36 -16.35 28.89 10.67
C GLU A 36 -16.35 27.37 10.90
N ILE A 37 -17.47 26.68 10.64
CA ILE A 37 -17.56 25.22 10.71
C ILE A 37 -16.69 24.56 9.62
N GLU A 38 -16.68 25.10 8.41
CA GLU A 38 -15.88 24.60 7.28
C GLU A 38 -14.37 24.69 7.56
N GLN A 39 -13.87 25.87 7.94
CA GLN A 39 -12.47 26.06 8.39
C GLN A 39 -12.12 25.24 9.64
N ARG A 40 -13.11 24.86 10.45
CA ARG A 40 -12.93 23.99 11.60
C ARG A 40 -12.88 22.51 11.21
N ILE A 41 -13.65 22.08 10.22
CA ILE A 41 -13.53 20.77 9.57
C ILE A 41 -12.12 20.61 9.01
N GLU A 42 -11.61 21.57 8.23
CA GLU A 42 -10.22 21.54 7.73
C GLU A 42 -9.19 21.40 8.87
N ARG A 43 -9.38 22.16 9.95
CA ARG A 43 -8.47 22.18 11.11
C ARG A 43 -8.46 20.88 11.90
N VAL A 44 -9.61 20.22 12.08
CA VAL A 44 -9.67 18.93 12.79
C VAL A 44 -9.13 17.79 11.92
N LEU A 45 -9.45 17.79 10.61
CA LEU A 45 -8.89 16.83 9.65
C LEU A 45 -7.35 16.92 9.55
N GLY A 46 -6.78 18.11 9.73
CA GLY A 46 -5.34 18.34 9.81
C GLY A 46 -4.68 18.02 11.17
N ASN A 47 -5.46 17.75 12.22
CA ASN A 47 -4.94 17.59 13.58
C ASN A 47 -4.62 16.12 13.92
N LEU A 48 -3.36 15.72 13.73
CA LEU A 48 -2.88 14.35 14.00
C LEU A 48 -2.90 13.94 15.49
N ASP A 49 -3.01 14.89 16.43
CA ASP A 49 -3.08 14.62 17.88
C ASP A 49 -4.53 14.50 18.40
N LEU A 50 -5.54 14.55 17.51
CA LEU A 50 -6.95 14.44 17.88
C LEU A 50 -7.31 12.98 18.29
N PRO A 51 -7.93 12.74 19.45
CA PRO A 51 -8.24 11.38 19.91
C PRO A 51 -9.46 10.81 19.17
N SER A 52 -9.34 9.58 18.66
CA SER A 52 -10.43 8.84 18.04
C SER A 52 -11.59 8.55 19.04
N PRO A 53 -12.85 8.50 18.57
CA PRO A 53 -13.97 7.99 19.37
C PRO A 53 -13.72 6.60 19.94
N ARG A 54 -14.35 6.27 21.07
CA ARG A 54 -14.27 4.90 21.61
C ARG A 54 -15.25 3.99 20.90
N VAL A 55 -14.77 2.82 20.47
CA VAL A 55 -15.53 1.77 19.78
C VAL A 55 -16.70 1.23 20.63
N ASP A 56 -16.65 1.38 21.96
CA ASP A 56 -17.67 0.98 22.93
C ASP A 56 -18.54 2.13 23.46
N ALA A 57 -18.44 3.34 22.89
CA ALA A 57 -19.18 4.50 23.40
C ALA A 57 -20.68 4.41 23.14
N ALA A 58 -21.47 4.45 24.22
CA ALA A 58 -22.93 4.50 24.17
C ALA A 58 -23.43 5.95 24.31
N GLY A 59 -24.32 6.36 23.39
CA GLY A 59 -24.92 7.69 23.37
C GLY A 59 -25.11 8.20 21.94
N LEU A 60 -26.09 9.08 21.71
CA LEU A 60 -26.55 9.48 20.37
C LEU A 60 -25.42 9.97 19.45
N SER A 61 -24.49 10.78 19.95
CA SER A 61 -23.38 11.34 19.15
C SER A 61 -22.08 10.55 19.21
N ALA A 62 -22.00 9.51 20.05
CA ALA A 62 -20.78 8.72 20.27
C ALA A 62 -20.89 7.26 19.79
N SER A 63 -22.12 6.79 19.54
CA SER A 63 -22.43 5.49 18.95
C SER A 63 -22.08 5.45 17.46
N ALA A 64 -21.22 4.52 17.05
CA ALA A 64 -20.91 4.28 15.64
C ALA A 64 -22.16 3.96 14.80
N ASN A 65 -23.16 3.28 15.37
CA ASN A 65 -24.44 3.03 14.68
C ASN A 65 -25.18 4.34 14.38
N SER A 66 -25.16 5.30 15.32
CA SER A 66 -25.87 6.58 15.14
C SER A 66 -25.11 7.54 14.23
N MET A 67 -23.78 7.40 14.12
CA MET A 67 -22.99 8.03 13.05
C MET A 67 -23.35 7.44 11.68
N ALA A 68 -23.46 6.11 11.55
CA ALA A 68 -23.88 5.47 10.32
C ALA A 68 -25.31 5.89 9.91
N GLU A 69 -26.26 5.88 10.87
CA GLU A 69 -27.63 6.40 10.67
C GLU A 69 -27.63 7.88 10.27
N PHE A 70 -26.72 8.70 10.81
CA PHE A 70 -26.60 10.11 10.45
C PHE A 70 -26.12 10.29 9.00
N LEU A 71 -25.16 9.49 8.55
CA LEU A 71 -24.59 9.55 7.20
C LEU A 71 -25.54 8.98 6.15
N ASP A 72 -26.16 7.81 6.41
CA ASP A 72 -27.10 7.12 5.51
C ASP A 72 -28.52 7.71 5.54
N ASN A 73 -28.69 8.91 6.10
CA ASN A 73 -29.98 9.62 6.27
C ASN A 73 -31.07 8.86 7.06
N ALA A 74 -30.76 7.72 7.67
CA ALA A 74 -31.69 6.90 8.44
C ALA A 74 -32.00 7.42 9.85
N LEU A 75 -31.17 8.33 10.40
CA LEU A 75 -31.36 8.89 11.75
C LEU A 75 -32.68 9.69 11.85
N SER A 76 -33.45 9.42 12.90
CA SER A 76 -34.77 10.03 13.11
C SER A 76 -34.70 11.55 13.30
N GLU A 77 -35.76 12.25 12.84
CA GLU A 77 -35.88 13.72 12.93
C GLU A 77 -35.75 14.26 14.36
N GLU A 78 -36.27 13.52 15.35
CA GLU A 78 -36.20 13.87 16.78
C GLU A 78 -34.75 13.88 17.30
N CYS A 79 -33.90 13.00 16.74
CA CYS A 79 -32.49 12.87 17.12
C CYS A 79 -31.57 13.76 16.27
N LEU A 80 -31.92 14.04 15.01
CA LEU A 80 -31.07 14.72 14.03
C LEU A 80 -30.52 16.07 14.52
N GLY A 81 -31.39 16.98 14.99
CA GLY A 81 -30.94 18.29 15.49
C GLY A 81 -30.03 18.21 16.72
N SER A 82 -30.19 17.17 17.56
CA SER A 82 -29.30 16.92 18.69
C SER A 82 -27.95 16.38 18.22
N PHE A 83 -27.93 15.50 17.21
CA PHE A 83 -26.70 14.97 16.62
C PHE A 83 -25.87 16.08 15.96
N GLU A 84 -26.51 16.94 15.15
CA GLU A 84 -25.84 18.07 14.50
C GLU A 84 -25.24 19.07 15.51
N SER A 85 -25.94 19.36 16.62
CA SER A 85 -25.38 20.20 17.70
C SER A 85 -24.14 19.57 18.33
N ASN A 86 -24.17 18.26 18.61
CA ASN A 86 -23.01 17.55 19.16
C ASN A 86 -21.79 17.58 18.22
N CYS A 87 -22.00 17.41 16.90
CA CYS A 87 -20.93 17.58 15.91
C CYS A 87 -20.37 19.01 15.89
N ILE A 88 -21.21 20.04 16.05
CA ILE A 88 -20.73 21.43 16.16
C ILE A 88 -20.01 21.68 17.50
N GLU A 89 -20.40 21.00 18.58
CA GLU A 89 -19.81 21.19 19.91
C GLU A 89 -18.49 20.42 20.10
N SER A 90 -18.28 19.29 19.41
CA SER A 90 -17.15 18.38 19.64
C SER A 90 -16.26 18.18 18.40
N ASP A 91 -15.02 18.66 18.46
CA ASP A 91 -14.01 18.49 17.38
C ASP A 91 -13.83 17.03 16.96
N VAL A 92 -13.85 16.11 17.91
CA VAL A 92 -13.72 14.66 17.68
C VAL A 92 -14.88 14.11 16.85
N GLN A 93 -16.12 14.54 17.13
CA GLN A 93 -17.32 14.09 16.42
C GLN A 93 -17.48 14.81 15.08
N LEU A 94 -17.00 16.05 14.96
CA LEU A 94 -16.91 16.77 13.69
C LEU A 94 -15.91 16.10 12.74
N CYS A 95 -14.75 15.68 13.26
CA CYS A 95 -13.73 14.96 12.50
C CYS A 95 -14.24 13.59 12.04
N GLU A 96 -14.77 12.77 12.96
CA GLU A 96 -15.34 11.46 12.63
C GLU A 96 -16.44 11.58 11.54
N ALA A 97 -17.36 12.53 11.67
CA ALA A 97 -18.42 12.75 10.68
C ALA A 97 -17.87 13.18 9.31
N ALA A 98 -16.90 14.09 9.28
CA ALA A 98 -16.29 14.57 8.04
C ALA A 98 -15.44 13.49 7.36
N GLU A 99 -14.63 12.75 8.11
CA GLU A 99 -13.79 11.66 7.60
C GLU A 99 -14.63 10.51 7.03
N CYS A 100 -15.66 10.08 7.74
CA CYS A 100 -16.56 9.04 7.26
C CYS A 100 -17.36 9.49 6.03
N HIS A 101 -17.83 10.75 6.00
CA HIS A 101 -18.53 11.29 4.84
C HIS A 101 -17.61 11.38 3.60
N GLN A 102 -16.40 11.91 3.76
CA GLN A 102 -15.41 12.00 2.68
C GLN A 102 -15.05 10.60 2.16
N PHE A 103 -14.78 9.64 3.04
CA PHE A 103 -14.42 8.27 2.65
C PHE A 103 -15.55 7.55 1.90
N LEU A 104 -16.80 7.69 2.36
CA LEU A 104 -17.96 7.14 1.65
C LEU A 104 -18.17 7.82 0.28
N SER A 105 -17.93 9.13 0.18
CA SER A 105 -18.00 9.89 -1.07
C SER A 105 -16.92 9.44 -2.07
N GLU A 106 -15.68 9.24 -1.61
CA GLU A 106 -14.58 8.67 -2.40
C GLU A 106 -14.90 7.25 -2.89
N MET A 107 -15.52 6.41 -2.06
CA MET A 107 -15.95 5.06 -2.44
C MET A 107 -17.09 5.06 -3.47
N LEU A 108 -18.08 5.95 -3.33
CA LEU A 108 -19.17 6.10 -4.30
C LEU A 108 -18.67 6.56 -5.68
N GLY A 109 -17.66 7.43 -5.71
CA GLY A 109 -16.94 7.81 -6.94
C GLY A 109 -16.12 6.68 -7.57
N GLN A 110 -15.88 5.58 -6.85
CA GLN A 110 -15.09 4.41 -7.27
C GLN A 110 -15.99 3.19 -7.52
N HIS A 111 -17.14 3.39 -8.15
CA HIS A 111 -18.14 2.35 -8.41
C HIS A 111 -17.57 1.10 -9.13
N GLU A 112 -16.52 1.26 -9.95
CA GLU A 112 -15.80 0.15 -10.62
C GLU A 112 -15.03 -0.78 -9.66
N LEU A 113 -14.75 -0.34 -8.43
CA LEU A 113 -14.15 -1.16 -7.36
C LEU A 113 -15.21 -1.76 -6.42
N MET A 114 -16.45 -1.25 -6.48
CA MET A 114 -17.60 -1.76 -5.73
C MET A 114 -18.28 -2.89 -6.51
N ALA A 115 -17.58 -4.01 -6.68
CA ALA A 115 -18.18 -5.22 -7.23
C ALA A 115 -19.39 -5.64 -6.37
N GLU A 116 -20.56 -5.82 -6.99
CA GLU A 116 -21.74 -6.37 -6.31
C GLU A 116 -21.40 -7.78 -5.81
N LEU A 117 -21.39 -7.95 -4.48
CA LEU A 117 -21.28 -9.26 -3.84
C LEU A 117 -22.41 -10.15 -4.37
N THR A 118 -22.09 -11.36 -4.85
CA THR A 118 -23.15 -12.25 -5.35
C THR A 118 -24.14 -12.63 -4.26
N ASP A 119 -25.31 -13.17 -4.63
CA ASP A 119 -26.27 -13.71 -3.66
C ASP A 119 -25.61 -14.77 -2.75
N GLU A 120 -24.65 -15.56 -3.24
CA GLU A 120 -23.89 -16.50 -2.40
C GLU A 120 -22.88 -15.79 -1.47
N GLU A 121 -22.18 -14.75 -1.94
CA GLU A 121 -21.17 -14.04 -1.15
C GLU A 121 -21.80 -13.18 -0.06
N SER A 122 -22.91 -12.49 -0.35
CA SER A 122 -23.70 -11.72 0.60
C SER A 122 -24.35 -12.63 1.66
N GLN A 123 -24.95 -13.77 1.27
CA GLN A 123 -25.44 -14.78 2.22
C GLN A 123 -24.31 -15.33 3.10
N LYS A 124 -23.14 -15.59 2.53
CA LYS A 124 -21.95 -16.07 3.27
C LYS A 124 -21.40 -15.01 4.22
N LEU A 125 -21.45 -13.72 3.86
CA LEU A 125 -21.10 -12.62 4.74
C LEU A 125 -22.07 -12.54 5.94
N VAL A 126 -23.38 -12.68 5.71
CA VAL A 126 -24.41 -12.73 6.75
C VAL A 126 -24.26 -13.98 7.64
N GLU A 127 -23.90 -15.12 7.07
CA GLU A 127 -23.62 -16.34 7.83
C GLU A 127 -22.36 -16.17 8.72
N LEU A 128 -21.33 -15.49 8.22
CA LEU A 128 -20.10 -15.21 8.98
C LEU A 128 -20.30 -14.16 10.08
N THR A 129 -21.06 -13.09 9.83
CA THR A 129 -21.37 -12.10 10.88
C THR A 129 -22.29 -12.68 11.95
N SER A 130 -23.32 -13.45 11.60
CA SER A 130 -24.18 -14.12 12.59
C SER A 130 -23.44 -15.18 13.42
N LYS A 131 -22.50 -15.94 12.83
CA LYS A 131 -21.55 -16.81 13.56
C LYS A 131 -20.60 -16.02 14.47
N LYS A 132 -20.16 -14.83 14.06
CA LYS A 132 -19.30 -13.95 14.87
C LYS A 132 -20.07 -13.35 16.06
N SER A 133 -21.27 -12.81 15.84
CA SER A 133 -22.11 -12.23 16.90
C SER A 133 -22.53 -13.26 17.95
N SER A 134 -22.87 -14.48 17.53
CA SER A 134 -23.17 -15.58 18.47
C SER A 134 -21.94 -16.06 19.24
N SER A 135 -20.74 -16.03 18.64
CA SER A 135 -19.47 -16.28 19.35
C SER A 135 -19.12 -15.16 20.34
N GLN A 136 -19.37 -13.90 19.96
CA GLN A 136 -19.05 -12.72 20.76
C GLN A 136 -19.97 -12.57 21.98
N ALA A 137 -21.25 -12.96 21.87
CA ALA A 137 -22.15 -13.09 23.01
C ALA A 137 -21.60 -14.05 24.10
N GLY A 138 -20.91 -15.13 23.69
CA GLY A 138 -20.22 -16.03 24.61
C GLY A 138 -18.98 -15.41 25.28
N GLN A 139 -18.27 -14.52 24.60
CA GLN A 139 -17.13 -13.79 25.17
C GLN A 139 -17.54 -12.68 26.13
N VAL A 140 -18.65 -11.98 25.87
CA VAL A 140 -19.17 -10.93 26.79
C VAL A 140 -19.48 -11.55 28.16
N GLY A 141 -20.11 -12.73 28.21
CA GLY A 141 -20.34 -13.45 29.47
C GLY A 141 -19.05 -13.69 30.26
N HIS A 142 -18.01 -14.22 29.59
CA HIS A 142 -16.72 -14.47 30.24
C HIS A 142 -16.02 -13.19 30.71
N ALA A 143 -16.15 -12.08 29.98
CA ALA A 143 -15.65 -10.78 30.39
C ALA A 143 -16.40 -10.24 31.62
N THR A 144 -17.74 -10.35 31.66
CA THR A 144 -18.53 -9.97 32.84
C THR A 144 -18.25 -10.85 34.05
N ASP A 145 -18.01 -12.15 33.86
CA ASP A 145 -17.62 -13.05 34.96
C ASP A 145 -16.24 -12.67 35.54
N MET A 146 -15.27 -12.30 34.68
CA MET A 146 -13.98 -11.79 35.14
C MET A 146 -14.08 -10.43 35.84
N GLU A 147 -14.96 -9.53 35.37
CA GLU A 147 -15.14 -8.22 36.00
C GLU A 147 -15.87 -8.31 37.34
N ASN A 148 -16.90 -9.17 37.43
CA ASN A 148 -17.54 -9.52 38.70
C ASN A 148 -16.54 -10.16 39.69
N ALA A 149 -15.65 -11.04 39.21
CA ALA A 149 -14.59 -11.62 40.04
C ALA A 149 -13.53 -10.59 40.50
N ARG A 150 -13.32 -9.50 39.75
CA ARG A 150 -12.50 -8.35 40.18
C ARG A 150 -13.24 -7.48 41.19
N ALA A 151 -14.51 -7.17 40.97
CA ALA A 151 -15.33 -6.36 41.87
C ALA A 151 -15.47 -7.00 43.26
N VAL A 152 -15.79 -8.30 43.32
CA VAL A 152 -15.84 -9.07 44.58
C VAL A 152 -14.47 -9.10 45.29
N ARG A 153 -13.37 -9.07 44.53
CA ARG A 153 -12.03 -8.99 45.13
C ARG A 153 -11.72 -7.58 45.67
N ALA A 154 -12.14 -6.54 44.96
CA ALA A 154 -12.00 -5.16 45.43
C ALA A 154 -12.80 -4.90 46.72
N GLU A 155 -14.03 -5.43 46.85
CA GLU A 155 -14.77 -5.39 48.13
C GLU A 155 -14.01 -6.10 49.26
N LEU A 156 -13.42 -7.28 48.99
CA LEU A 156 -12.62 -7.98 49.99
C LEU A 156 -11.37 -7.18 50.43
N ASP A 157 -10.71 -6.52 49.49
CA ASP A 157 -9.52 -5.71 49.77
C ASP A 157 -9.87 -4.37 50.46
N THR A 158 -11.04 -3.75 50.19
CA THR A 158 -11.49 -2.57 50.95
C THR A 158 -11.88 -2.92 52.39
N LEU A 159 -12.51 -4.07 52.62
CA LEU A 159 -12.79 -4.59 53.97
C LEU A 159 -11.53 -4.94 54.77
N ALA A 160 -10.36 -5.03 54.13
CA ALA A 160 -9.07 -5.24 54.78
C ALA A 160 -8.30 -3.94 55.10
N LEU A 161 -8.74 -2.79 54.56
CA LEU A 161 -8.04 -1.50 54.68
C LEU A 161 -8.60 -0.58 55.78
N ASP A 162 -9.73 -0.91 56.38
CA ASP A 162 -10.43 -0.08 57.38
C ASP A 162 -9.79 -0.14 58.80
N SER A 163 -8.48 -0.42 58.89
CA SER A 163 -7.73 -0.47 60.16
C SER A 163 -6.47 0.40 60.12
N HIS A 164 -6.44 1.40 61.01
CA HIS A 164 -5.39 2.40 61.25
C HIS A 164 -5.31 3.54 60.20
N GLY A 165 -5.31 4.79 60.68
CA GLY A 165 -5.29 6.01 59.85
C GLY A 165 -4.48 7.16 60.47
N GLU A 166 -4.58 8.33 59.83
CA GLU A 166 -4.09 9.68 60.20
C GLU A 166 -2.66 9.84 60.79
N GLU A 167 -1.74 10.47 60.04
CA GLU A 167 -1.32 11.87 60.32
C GLU A 167 -0.66 12.51 59.07
N SER A 168 0.04 13.66 59.16
CA SER A 168 0.04 14.69 58.09
C SER A 168 1.41 15.26 57.63
N ALA A 169 1.42 15.76 56.39
CA ALA A 169 2.18 16.91 55.82
C ALA A 169 3.74 16.97 55.68
N ASP A 170 4.18 16.96 54.42
CA ASP A 170 5.03 17.99 53.74
C ASP A 170 6.59 18.00 53.81
N VAL A 171 7.19 18.68 52.82
CA VAL A 171 8.58 19.17 52.62
C VAL A 171 9.61 18.24 51.91
N VAL A 172 10.56 18.88 51.20
CA VAL A 172 11.40 18.43 50.06
C VAL A 172 12.80 19.11 50.16
N PRO A 173 13.97 18.64 49.60
CA PRO A 173 14.40 17.34 49.03
C PRO A 173 15.78 16.78 49.56
N MET A 174 16.19 15.62 49.01
CA MET A 174 17.59 15.22 48.66
C MET A 174 18.68 14.97 49.74
N LEU A 175 19.05 13.69 49.93
CA LEU A 175 20.46 13.28 50.16
C LEU A 175 20.73 11.83 49.69
N LYS A 176 22.01 11.43 49.58
CA LYS A 176 22.51 10.19 48.94
C LYS A 176 23.33 9.33 49.92
N LYS A 177 22.96 8.05 50.16
CA LYS A 177 23.89 6.89 50.32
C LYS A 177 23.21 5.51 50.55
N ASP A 178 24.05 4.48 50.54
CA ASP A 178 23.77 3.06 50.35
C ASP A 178 23.33 2.21 51.58
N LYS A 179 22.41 1.27 51.29
CA LYS A 179 22.38 -0.17 51.67
C LYS A 179 22.22 -0.65 53.13
N LEU A 180 21.76 -1.92 53.20
CA LEU A 180 21.74 -2.90 54.31
C LEU A 180 20.69 -2.71 55.42
N PHE A 181 19.59 -3.46 55.34
CA PHE A 181 19.02 -4.32 56.41
C PHE A 181 17.72 -5.01 55.91
N ALA A 182 17.81 -6.23 55.35
CA ALA A 182 16.64 -6.93 54.80
C ALA A 182 16.61 -8.50 54.80
N PRO A 183 17.48 -9.29 55.48
CA PRO A 183 17.44 -10.75 55.35
C PRO A 183 16.30 -11.44 56.14
N ILE A 184 15.70 -10.76 57.12
CA ILE A 184 14.76 -11.40 58.08
C ILE A 184 13.32 -11.47 57.53
N ALA A 185 12.83 -10.42 56.87
CA ALA A 185 11.46 -10.35 56.38
C ALA A 185 11.13 -11.45 55.35
N LEU A 186 12.09 -11.78 54.47
CA LEU A 186 11.93 -12.82 53.45
C LEU A 186 11.67 -14.21 54.05
N VAL A 187 12.36 -14.55 55.15
CA VAL A 187 12.21 -15.86 55.83
C VAL A 187 10.82 -15.97 56.48
N VAL A 188 10.32 -14.89 57.08
CA VAL A 188 8.97 -14.85 57.68
C VAL A 188 7.89 -14.97 56.59
N ALA A 189 8.06 -14.28 55.45
CA ALA A 189 7.13 -14.37 54.32
C ALA A 189 7.05 -15.80 53.75
N ILE A 190 8.19 -16.48 53.58
CA ILE A 190 8.24 -17.88 53.11
C ILE A 190 7.56 -18.82 54.12
N ALA A 191 7.81 -18.64 55.43
CA ALA A 191 7.16 -19.44 56.46
C ALA A 191 5.63 -19.26 56.48
N MET A 192 5.14 -18.02 56.35
CA MET A 192 3.71 -17.71 56.23
C MET A 192 3.08 -18.34 54.98
N LEU A 193 3.79 -18.33 53.84
CA LEU A 193 3.32 -18.93 52.59
C LEU A 193 3.13 -20.45 52.71
N PHE A 194 4.08 -21.17 53.31
CA PHE A 194 3.93 -22.60 53.59
C PHE A 194 2.77 -22.89 54.56
N LEU A 195 2.56 -22.04 55.57
CA LEU A 195 1.44 -22.17 56.50
C LEU A 195 0.09 -22.03 55.77
N LEU A 196 -0.05 -21.00 54.91
CA LEU A 196 -1.25 -20.77 54.09
C LEU A 196 -1.53 -21.93 53.13
N ILE A 197 -0.50 -22.44 52.44
CA ILE A 197 -0.64 -23.62 51.55
C ILE A 197 -1.11 -24.84 52.34
N SER A 198 -0.58 -25.07 53.55
CA SER A 198 -0.99 -26.20 54.39
C SER A 198 -2.46 -26.09 54.85
N ALA A 199 -2.91 -24.89 55.23
CA ALA A 199 -4.31 -24.63 55.60
C ALA A 199 -5.26 -24.84 54.41
N PHE A 200 -4.90 -24.32 53.23
CA PHE A 200 -5.73 -24.43 52.03
C PHE A 200 -5.85 -25.88 51.52
N GLY A 201 -4.77 -26.66 51.61
CA GLY A 201 -4.78 -28.09 51.28
C GLY A 201 -5.72 -28.91 52.17
N VAL A 202 -5.74 -28.64 53.49
CA VAL A 202 -6.67 -29.28 54.44
C VAL A 202 -8.13 -28.84 54.19
N GLN A 203 -8.35 -27.62 53.71
CA GLN A 203 -9.68 -27.12 53.36
C GLN A 203 -10.29 -27.90 52.17
N LEU A 204 -9.55 -28.05 51.06
CA LEU A 204 -10.04 -28.79 49.88
C LEU A 204 -10.30 -30.27 50.17
N PHE A 205 -9.45 -30.92 50.98
CA PHE A 205 -9.62 -32.34 51.32
C PHE A 205 -10.86 -32.62 52.18
N ARG A 206 -11.46 -31.58 52.79
CA ARG A 206 -12.71 -31.67 53.56
C ARG A 206 -13.96 -31.32 52.75
N THR A 207 -13.86 -30.57 51.65
CA THR A 207 -15.02 -30.17 50.84
C THR A 207 -15.35 -31.14 49.71
N PHE A 208 -14.37 -31.90 49.22
CA PHE A 208 -14.58 -32.96 48.21
C PHE A 208 -14.36 -34.38 48.77
N GLY A 209 -14.26 -34.51 50.10
CA GLY A 209 -13.83 -35.72 50.80
C GLY A 209 -14.92 -36.69 51.24
N ASP A 210 -16.18 -36.56 50.77
CA ASP A 210 -17.22 -37.53 51.14
C ASP A 210 -18.32 -37.70 50.07
N THR A 211 -18.19 -38.73 49.22
CA THR A 211 -19.32 -39.34 48.50
C THR A 211 -18.97 -40.79 48.16
N GLN A 212 -19.16 -41.70 49.12
CA GLN A 212 -18.87 -43.12 48.91
C GLN A 212 -19.85 -43.79 47.93
N VAL A 213 -19.33 -44.74 47.15
CA VAL A 213 -20.04 -46.00 46.87
C VAL A 213 -19.10 -47.16 47.21
N GLN A 214 -19.19 -47.65 48.45
CA GLN A 214 -18.55 -48.90 48.87
C GLN A 214 -19.60 -50.01 48.91
N GLN A 215 -19.49 -50.99 48.01
CA GLN A 215 -20.02 -52.33 48.24
C GLN A 215 -19.03 -53.38 47.74
N GLN A 216 -18.93 -54.48 48.48
CA GLN A 216 -17.69 -55.26 48.61
C GLN A 216 -18.02 -56.73 48.87
N ALA A 217 -17.59 -57.64 47.99
CA ALA A 217 -17.71 -59.08 48.21
C ALA A 217 -16.67 -59.93 47.47
N ALA A 218 -15.96 -60.75 48.25
CA ALA A 218 -15.37 -62.07 47.93
C ALA A 218 -14.38 -62.28 46.74
N GLN A 219 -13.18 -62.72 47.13
CA GLN A 219 -12.23 -63.55 46.36
C GLN A 219 -12.63 -65.06 46.43
N PRO A 220 -11.85 -66.03 45.89
CA PRO A 220 -11.30 -66.21 44.53
C PRO A 220 -11.83 -67.59 43.98
N PRO A 221 -11.13 -68.50 43.21
CA PRO A 221 -9.72 -68.95 43.23
C PRO A 221 -9.01 -69.00 41.85
N ALA A 222 -7.76 -69.51 41.82
CA ALA A 222 -7.03 -69.95 40.61
C ALA A 222 -6.76 -71.48 40.67
N PRO A 223 -6.61 -72.17 39.52
CA PRO A 223 -5.29 -72.61 39.01
C PRO A 223 -5.06 -72.20 37.53
N SER A 224 -3.86 -72.05 36.96
CA SER A 224 -2.66 -72.91 36.83
C SER A 224 -2.73 -73.96 35.70
N ASP A 225 -1.81 -73.85 34.73
CA ASP A 225 -1.14 -74.90 33.90
C ASP A 225 -0.53 -74.24 32.64
N LEU A 226 0.65 -74.58 32.08
CA LEU A 226 1.75 -75.48 32.47
C LEU A 226 3.10 -74.97 31.86
N ALA A 227 4.24 -75.36 32.46
CA ALA A 227 5.62 -75.16 31.93
C ALA A 227 5.95 -76.21 30.81
N PHE A 228 7.09 -76.29 30.09
CA PHE A 228 8.54 -76.01 30.32
C PHE A 228 9.24 -75.75 28.92
N GLU A 229 10.55 -75.57 28.70
CA GLU A 229 11.79 -75.60 29.53
C GLU A 229 12.87 -74.60 28.98
N ASN A 230 14.18 -74.91 29.02
CA ASN A 230 15.33 -74.11 28.55
C ASN A 230 15.73 -74.48 27.06
N LYS A 231 16.86 -74.11 26.42
CA LYS A 231 18.23 -73.83 26.92
C LYS A 231 19.21 -73.21 25.89
N ASP A 232 20.29 -72.60 26.44
CA ASP A 232 21.59 -72.13 25.91
C ASP A 232 22.09 -72.58 24.51
N GLY A 233 22.83 -71.71 23.81
CA GLY A 233 23.66 -72.09 22.64
C GLY A 233 24.43 -70.94 21.95
N GLU A 234 25.69 -71.18 21.57
CA GLU A 234 26.60 -70.21 20.92
C GLU A 234 26.99 -70.66 19.48
N LEU A 235 27.71 -69.78 18.74
CA LEU A 235 28.55 -70.05 17.56
C LEU A 235 27.93 -70.27 16.14
N LYS A 236 28.32 -69.34 15.24
CA LYS A 236 28.92 -69.53 13.89
C LYS A 236 28.16 -70.17 12.69
N THR A 237 28.25 -69.42 11.58
CA THR A 237 28.65 -69.90 10.23
C THR A 237 27.82 -71.01 9.56
N GLY A 238 26.86 -70.61 8.71
CA GLY A 238 26.03 -71.54 7.93
C GLY A 238 26.65 -72.08 6.63
N GLN A 239 25.86 -72.86 5.87
CA GLN A 239 26.18 -73.27 4.49
C GLN A 239 24.93 -73.49 3.61
N LYS A 240 25.03 -72.96 2.37
CA LYS A 240 24.71 -73.58 1.06
C LYS A 240 23.54 -74.57 0.92
N LYS A 241 22.66 -74.26 -0.04
CA LYS A 241 22.66 -74.83 -1.41
C LYS A 241 22.15 -73.71 -2.37
N ASN A 242 22.74 -73.46 -3.55
CA ASN A 242 22.76 -74.24 -4.79
C ASN A 242 21.35 -74.47 -5.36
N GLN A 243 21.03 -74.31 -6.66
CA GLN A 243 21.74 -73.92 -7.89
C GLN A 243 20.64 -73.51 -8.92
N SER A 244 20.84 -72.95 -10.12
CA SER A 244 22.01 -72.59 -10.96
C SER A 244 21.58 -71.42 -11.91
N THR A 245 22.45 -70.47 -12.29
CA THR A 245 23.22 -70.45 -13.57
C THR A 245 22.30 -70.38 -14.82
N LEU A 246 22.34 -69.34 -15.66
CA LEU A 246 23.44 -69.03 -16.60
C LEU A 246 23.61 -67.55 -16.99
N GLU A 247 24.88 -67.17 -17.12
CA GLU A 247 25.51 -66.08 -17.92
C GLU A 247 25.78 -66.60 -19.38
N PRO A 248 26.45 -65.88 -20.33
CA PRO A 248 26.86 -64.45 -20.42
C PRO A 248 26.67 -63.82 -21.85
N ASP A 249 27.22 -62.61 -22.03
CA ASP A 249 28.00 -62.12 -23.20
C ASP A 249 27.37 -61.57 -24.51
N SER A 250 28.24 -60.85 -25.26
CA SER A 250 28.04 -60.09 -26.53
C SER A 250 28.54 -60.91 -27.76
N PRO A 251 28.76 -60.40 -29.03
CA PRO A 251 28.68 -59.03 -29.61
C PRO A 251 28.15 -58.92 -31.08
N GLU A 252 28.40 -57.76 -31.73
CA GLU A 252 28.40 -57.48 -33.22
C GLU A 252 27.04 -57.55 -33.99
N GLU A 253 26.81 -56.98 -35.20
CA GLU A 253 27.67 -56.24 -36.16
C GLU A 253 26.93 -55.03 -36.87
N ARG A 254 27.21 -54.70 -38.16
CA ARG A 254 26.97 -53.39 -38.81
C ARG A 254 26.03 -53.35 -40.05
N LEU A 255 25.33 -52.20 -40.24
CA LEU A 255 24.96 -51.53 -41.54
C LEU A 255 24.04 -52.31 -42.54
N PRO A 256 23.60 -51.76 -43.72
CA PRO A 256 23.70 -50.40 -44.30
C PRO A 256 22.35 -49.75 -44.81
N GLU A 257 22.50 -48.65 -45.58
CA GLU A 257 21.56 -47.76 -46.31
C GLU A 257 20.55 -48.43 -47.30
N LYS A 258 19.44 -47.74 -47.66
CA LYS A 258 19.26 -47.01 -48.97
C LYS A 258 17.94 -46.18 -49.12
N GLU A 259 17.73 -45.61 -50.31
CA GLU A 259 16.88 -44.45 -50.65
C GLU A 259 15.51 -44.76 -51.34
N SER A 260 14.79 -43.69 -51.74
CA SER A 260 13.88 -43.54 -52.91
C SER A 260 12.37 -43.84 -52.69
N ASP A 261 11.39 -43.20 -53.38
CA ASP A 261 11.42 -42.19 -54.45
C ASP A 261 10.08 -41.38 -54.58
N LYS A 262 10.09 -40.30 -55.40
CA LYS A 262 8.97 -39.54 -56.03
C LYS A 262 8.11 -38.59 -55.16
N SER A 263 7.51 -37.47 -55.64
CA SER A 263 7.69 -36.54 -56.79
C SER A 263 6.38 -36.19 -57.53
N SER A 264 6.19 -34.89 -57.83
CA SER A 264 5.36 -34.31 -58.93
C SER A 264 3.82 -34.45 -58.88
N LEU A 265 3.03 -33.71 -59.67
CA LEU A 265 3.05 -32.28 -60.08
C LEU A 265 1.74 -31.98 -60.85
N GLY A 266 0.81 -31.23 -60.25
CA GLY A 266 -0.23 -30.42 -60.92
C GLY A 266 -1.26 -31.07 -61.87
N THR A 267 -2.47 -30.48 -61.91
CA THR A 267 -3.31 -30.27 -63.11
C THR A 267 -4.48 -29.37 -62.71
N ALA A 268 -4.86 -28.43 -63.58
CA ALA A 268 -6.00 -27.54 -63.35
C ALA A 268 -7.15 -27.83 -64.30
N VAL A 269 -8.39 -27.75 -63.81
CA VAL A 269 -9.60 -27.52 -64.60
C VAL A 269 -10.46 -26.52 -63.83
N GLY A 270 -10.90 -25.45 -64.48
CA GLY A 270 -11.81 -24.46 -63.91
C GLY A 270 -13.16 -24.46 -64.63
N VAL A 271 -14.23 -24.10 -63.94
CA VAL A 271 -15.55 -23.86 -64.52
C VAL A 271 -16.16 -22.58 -63.96
N LYS A 272 -16.70 -21.76 -64.88
CA LYS A 272 -17.54 -20.57 -64.71
C LYS A 272 -18.57 -20.70 -65.87
N PRO A 273 -19.90 -20.46 -65.70
CA PRO A 273 -20.37 -19.10 -65.44
C PRO A 273 -21.70 -18.89 -64.67
N GLN A 274 -21.91 -17.60 -64.38
CA GLN A 274 -23.14 -16.80 -64.22
C GLN A 274 -24.53 -17.45 -64.25
N GLY A 275 -25.39 -16.99 -63.33
CA GLY A 275 -26.85 -16.86 -63.46
C GLY A 275 -27.30 -15.52 -62.85
N THR A 276 -28.45 -14.98 -63.27
CA THR A 276 -28.85 -13.57 -63.01
C THR A 276 -30.36 -13.44 -62.80
N GLU A 277 -30.81 -12.63 -61.81
CA GLU A 277 -32.03 -11.77 -61.78
C GLU A 277 -32.09 -11.02 -60.41
N VAL A 278 -33.17 -10.33 -60.03
CA VAL A 278 -33.47 -8.87 -60.26
C VAL A 278 -34.53 -8.39 -59.22
N VAL A 279 -34.99 -7.11 -59.23
CA VAL A 279 -36.02 -6.47 -58.33
C VAL A 279 -35.46 -6.05 -56.94
N SER A 280 -35.42 -4.80 -56.43
CA SER A 280 -35.98 -3.44 -56.73
C SER A 280 -37.44 -3.17 -56.26
N SER A 281 -37.82 -2.21 -55.41
CA SER A 281 -37.20 -0.98 -54.83
C SER A 281 -37.75 -0.77 -53.37
N GLN A 282 -37.87 0.38 -52.66
CA GLN A 282 -37.66 1.84 -52.89
C GLN A 282 -37.51 2.60 -51.53
N GLN A 283 -37.61 3.95 -51.50
CA GLN A 283 -37.43 4.83 -50.30
C GLN A 283 -38.44 6.05 -50.30
N PRO A 284 -38.41 7.08 -49.40
CA PRO A 284 -39.60 7.44 -48.58
C PRO A 284 -40.02 8.95 -48.54
N PRO A 285 -41.18 9.29 -47.92
CA PRO A 285 -41.55 10.68 -47.53
C PRO A 285 -41.98 10.88 -46.04
N VAL A 286 -41.82 12.09 -45.51
CA VAL A 286 -42.18 12.61 -44.16
C VAL A 286 -42.23 14.16 -44.20
N PRO A 287 -42.68 14.95 -43.17
CA PRO A 287 -43.34 14.65 -41.87
C PRO A 287 -44.70 15.42 -41.69
N SER A 288 -45.27 15.50 -40.47
CA SER A 288 -46.26 16.53 -40.04
C SER A 288 -46.51 16.57 -38.51
N VAL A 289 -46.97 17.73 -37.98
CA VAL A 289 -47.32 18.01 -36.56
C VAL A 289 -48.57 18.90 -36.48
N PRO A 290 -49.51 18.68 -35.54
CA PRO A 290 -50.10 19.79 -34.73
C PRO A 290 -50.44 19.41 -33.26
N VAL A 291 -50.09 20.20 -32.23
CA VAL A 291 -50.84 21.30 -31.54
C VAL A 291 -51.80 20.86 -30.40
N GLU A 292 -51.97 21.74 -29.39
CA GLU A 292 -52.49 21.55 -28.01
C GLU A 292 -54.00 21.25 -27.82
N ALA A 293 -54.37 20.69 -26.65
CA ALA A 293 -55.54 21.09 -25.83
C ALA A 293 -55.47 20.50 -24.40
N ASP A 294 -56.07 21.20 -23.42
CA ASP A 294 -56.02 20.90 -21.97
C ASP A 294 -57.08 19.89 -21.42
N THR A 295 -56.85 19.46 -20.17
CA THR A 295 -57.81 19.40 -19.02
C THR A 295 -58.15 18.01 -18.42
N ALA A 296 -58.18 18.00 -17.07
CA ALA A 296 -58.95 17.16 -16.14
C ALA A 296 -58.34 15.85 -15.59
N SER A 297 -58.51 15.66 -14.27
CA SER A 297 -57.99 14.56 -13.45
C SER A 297 -59.10 13.66 -12.91
N SER A 298 -58.84 12.35 -12.70
CA SER A 298 -59.11 11.65 -11.42
C SER A 298 -58.60 10.18 -11.42
N GLU A 299 -57.76 9.89 -10.43
CA GLU A 299 -57.64 8.69 -9.55
C GLU A 299 -57.91 7.24 -10.01
N ALA A 300 -57.05 6.34 -9.48
CA ALA A 300 -57.09 4.86 -9.41
C ALA A 300 -56.90 4.07 -10.73
N ASP A 301 -56.23 2.91 -10.76
CA ASP A 301 -55.67 2.06 -9.68
C ASP A 301 -54.27 1.50 -10.07
N ALA A 302 -53.51 0.94 -9.11
CA ALA A 302 -52.10 0.55 -9.27
C ALA A 302 -51.87 -0.85 -9.89
N PRO A 303 -50.65 -1.16 -10.41
CA PRO A 303 -49.70 -1.90 -9.56
C PRO A 303 -48.20 -1.57 -9.73
N ASN A 304 -47.42 -1.98 -8.72
CA ASN A 304 -45.98 -1.74 -8.46
C ASN A 304 -44.97 -1.84 -9.63
N GLN A 305 -44.05 -0.86 -9.65
CA GLN A 305 -42.61 -1.02 -9.94
C GLN A 305 -41.87 -0.12 -8.93
N SER A 306 -41.07 -0.65 -7.99
CA SER A 306 -39.66 -1.06 -8.15
C SER A 306 -38.66 0.10 -8.26
N MET A 307 -38.32 0.66 -7.09
CA MET A 307 -37.12 1.44 -6.74
C MET A 307 -36.16 1.85 -7.87
N VAL A 308 -36.16 3.14 -8.22
CA VAL A 308 -34.93 3.89 -8.55
C VAL A 308 -34.98 5.17 -7.74
N SER A 309 -34.18 5.24 -6.69
CA SER A 309 -34.17 6.39 -5.76
C SER A 309 -33.10 7.39 -6.19
N ASN A 310 -33.52 8.54 -6.74
CA ASN A 310 -32.69 9.73 -6.65
C ASN A 310 -32.46 10.07 -5.18
N ALA A 311 -31.23 10.42 -4.79
CA ALA A 311 -30.85 10.69 -3.40
C ALA A 311 -31.42 12.03 -2.89
N MET A 312 -32.72 12.05 -2.58
CA MET A 312 -33.42 13.23 -2.11
C MET A 312 -33.52 13.24 -0.57
N VAL A 313 -32.66 14.04 0.07
CA VAL A 313 -32.54 14.13 1.54
C VAL A 313 -33.85 14.64 2.18
N PRO A 314 -34.48 13.88 3.12
CA PRO A 314 -35.66 14.34 3.84
C PRO A 314 -35.37 15.59 4.70
N GLN A 315 -36.04 16.71 4.42
CA GLN A 315 -35.86 18.00 5.12
C GLN A 315 -36.72 18.06 6.41
N GLY A 316 -36.48 17.13 7.33
CA GLY A 316 -37.20 16.98 8.60
C GLY A 316 -36.44 17.55 9.80
N THR A 317 -37.04 18.53 10.51
CA THR A 317 -36.68 19.06 11.85
C THR A 317 -35.21 19.46 12.15
N ALA A 318 -34.29 19.37 11.18
CA ALA A 318 -32.86 19.67 11.32
C ALA A 318 -32.53 21.12 11.75
N MET A 319 -31.38 21.27 12.41
CA MET A 319 -30.90 22.55 12.98
C MET A 319 -30.28 23.43 11.89
N ALA A 320 -30.83 24.64 11.70
CA ALA A 320 -30.26 25.60 10.76
C ALA A 320 -29.05 26.33 11.38
N ILE A 321 -27.92 26.30 10.68
CA ILE A 321 -26.70 27.02 11.06
C ILE A 321 -26.99 28.54 10.99
N GLY A 322 -27.15 29.21 12.14
CA GLY A 322 -27.39 30.65 12.22
C GLY A 322 -28.36 31.19 13.30
N SER A 323 -28.86 30.36 14.22
CA SER A 323 -29.72 30.86 15.32
C SER A 323 -28.88 31.52 16.45
N PRO A 324 -29.07 32.81 16.78
CA PRO A 324 -28.14 33.55 17.63
C PRO A 324 -28.37 33.35 19.14
N LEU A 325 -27.36 32.87 19.86
CA LEU A 325 -27.31 32.92 21.32
C LEU A 325 -26.54 34.17 21.78
N ALA A 326 -27.24 35.14 22.37
CA ALA A 326 -26.70 36.48 22.60
C ALA A 326 -25.76 36.57 23.81
N THR A 327 -24.51 36.97 23.59
CA THR A 327 -23.62 37.58 24.61
C THR A 327 -22.98 38.86 24.07
N ALA A 328 -22.54 39.75 24.97
CA ALA A 328 -22.34 41.17 24.64
C ALA A 328 -20.93 41.50 24.12
N SER A 329 -20.89 42.34 23.07
CA SER A 329 -19.65 42.90 22.52
C SER A 329 -19.02 43.94 23.46
N THR A 330 -17.69 43.97 23.53
CA THR A 330 -16.91 45.09 24.08
C THR A 330 -15.55 45.12 23.37
N ALA A 331 -15.28 46.18 22.58
CA ALA A 331 -14.08 46.29 21.74
C ALA A 331 -13.25 47.56 22.05
N PRO A 332 -11.93 47.43 22.19
CA PRO A 332 -10.95 48.50 21.96
C PRO A 332 -10.28 48.38 20.56
N PRO A 333 -9.64 49.44 20.03
CA PRO A 333 -9.41 49.59 18.58
C PRO A 333 -7.99 49.23 18.08
N LEU A 334 -7.88 49.12 16.75
CA LEU A 334 -6.62 48.99 16.00
C LEU A 334 -5.71 50.24 16.17
N PRO A 335 -4.38 50.08 16.16
CA PRO A 335 -3.42 51.15 15.86
C PRO A 335 -3.31 51.40 14.34
N SER A 336 -2.97 52.63 13.97
CA SER A 336 -2.96 53.11 12.58
C SER A 336 -1.66 52.82 11.82
N THR A 337 -1.74 52.98 10.49
CA THR A 337 -0.60 53.03 9.56
C THR A 337 0.49 54.04 9.97
N THR A 338 1.74 53.74 9.64
CA THR A 338 2.84 54.72 9.63
C THR A 338 3.80 54.38 8.48
N THR A 339 4.18 55.40 7.72
CA THR A 339 4.92 55.25 6.45
C THR A 339 6.41 55.47 6.64
N ALA A 340 7.21 54.77 5.82
CA ALA A 340 8.63 54.98 5.54
C ALA A 340 9.64 54.74 6.69
N ASN A 341 10.57 53.81 6.41
CA ASN A 341 11.95 54.24 6.16
C ASN A 341 12.60 53.31 5.14
N ALA A 342 13.36 53.87 4.21
CA ALA A 342 14.13 53.12 3.22
C ALA A 342 15.62 53.33 3.48
N ASN A 343 16.37 52.24 3.73
CA ASN A 343 17.75 52.10 3.29
C ASN A 343 18.30 50.67 3.51
N ALA A 344 18.95 50.16 2.47
CA ALA A 344 19.98 49.12 2.43
C ALA A 344 19.92 47.94 3.44
N VAL A 345 19.63 46.74 2.91
CA VAL A 345 20.69 45.77 2.59
C VAL A 345 20.41 45.15 1.22
N GLN A 346 21.32 45.30 0.26
CA GLN A 346 21.33 44.45 -0.94
C GLN A 346 21.97 43.11 -0.57
N LYS A 347 21.21 42.02 -0.67
CA LYS A 347 21.76 40.65 -0.62
C LYS A 347 21.72 40.10 -2.05
N ASN A 348 22.87 39.68 -2.58
CA ASN A 348 22.98 39.27 -3.97
C ASN A 348 22.17 37.99 -4.25
N VAL A 349 21.02 38.15 -4.90
CA VAL A 349 20.45 37.10 -5.74
C VAL A 349 21.19 37.17 -7.08
N PRO A 350 21.76 36.06 -7.60
CA PRO A 350 22.28 36.03 -8.97
C PRO A 350 21.14 36.35 -9.94
N MET A 351 21.32 37.36 -10.81
CA MET A 351 20.39 37.53 -11.92
C MET A 351 20.46 36.31 -12.84
N PRO A 352 19.34 35.81 -13.39
CA PRO A 352 19.38 34.78 -14.41
C PRO A 352 20.15 35.28 -15.63
N VAL A 353 20.88 34.36 -16.27
CA VAL A 353 21.50 34.64 -17.58
C VAL A 353 20.37 34.81 -18.61
N PRO A 354 20.35 35.89 -19.40
CA PRO A 354 19.31 36.08 -20.40
C PRO A 354 19.49 35.11 -21.58
N ASP A 355 18.36 34.79 -22.21
CA ASP A 355 18.23 34.08 -23.50
C ASP A 355 18.59 32.57 -23.54
N GLU A 356 18.43 31.83 -22.44
CA GLU A 356 18.16 30.38 -22.53
C GLU A 356 16.65 30.12 -22.74
N PRO A 357 16.25 29.24 -23.70
CA PRO A 357 14.84 29.00 -23.97
C PRO A 357 14.23 28.09 -22.91
N ILE A 358 13.25 28.64 -22.18
CA ILE A 358 12.44 27.92 -21.17
C ILE A 358 11.59 26.87 -21.88
N LEU A 359 11.65 25.62 -21.39
CA LEU A 359 10.92 24.48 -21.91
C LEU A 359 9.51 24.33 -21.30
N GLY A 360 9.32 24.85 -20.09
CA GLY A 360 8.13 24.64 -19.27
C GLY A 360 8.31 25.10 -17.83
N PHE A 361 7.39 24.72 -16.95
CA PHE A 361 7.40 25.09 -15.53
C PHE A 361 6.87 23.94 -14.64
N LEU A 362 7.33 23.88 -13.39
CA LEU A 362 6.80 22.99 -12.36
C LEU A 362 5.54 23.62 -11.74
N GLU A 363 4.35 23.07 -11.99
CA GLU A 363 3.06 23.62 -11.57
C GLU A 363 2.83 23.50 -10.04
N SER A 364 2.14 24.49 -9.46
CA SER A 364 1.72 24.49 -8.05
C SER A 364 0.27 23.98 -7.91
N ASP A 365 0.08 22.66 -7.86
CA ASP A 365 -1.24 22.06 -7.60
C ASP A 365 -1.45 21.77 -6.10
N ALA A 366 -2.14 22.70 -5.44
CA ALA A 366 -2.50 22.59 -4.03
C ALA A 366 -3.34 21.35 -3.68
N ASN A 367 -3.99 20.69 -4.65
CA ASN A 367 -4.84 19.53 -4.44
C ASN A 367 -4.05 18.20 -4.48
N ILE A 368 -2.89 18.19 -5.15
CA ILE A 368 -2.07 16.98 -5.36
C ILE A 368 -0.92 16.90 -4.34
N GLY A 369 -0.53 18.03 -3.74
CA GLY A 369 0.42 18.11 -2.63
C GLY A 369 1.79 18.65 -3.03
N TRP A 370 2.81 18.32 -2.25
CA TRP A 370 4.15 18.92 -2.35
C TRP A 370 4.86 18.56 -3.66
N GLY A 371 4.73 19.41 -4.68
CA GLY A 371 5.20 19.18 -6.05
C GLY A 371 6.72 19.26 -6.28
N ALA A 372 7.56 19.17 -5.25
CA ALA A 372 9.01 19.25 -5.40
C ALA A 372 9.59 18.02 -6.12
N VAL A 373 10.63 18.24 -6.95
CA VAL A 373 11.34 17.15 -7.64
C VAL A 373 12.85 17.28 -7.48
N LEU A 374 13.58 16.22 -7.79
CA LEU A 374 15.03 16.29 -7.94
C LEU A 374 15.37 16.43 -9.42
N HIS A 375 16.24 17.37 -9.77
CA HIS A 375 16.69 17.60 -11.15
C HIS A 375 18.22 17.61 -11.24
N ARG A 376 18.77 17.23 -12.41
CA ARG A 376 20.21 17.18 -12.67
C ARG A 376 20.61 18.08 -13.83
N ASN A 377 21.26 19.21 -13.50
CA ASN A 377 21.87 20.06 -14.52
C ASN A 377 23.17 19.42 -15.05
N ARG A 378 23.31 19.39 -16.37
CA ARG A 378 24.43 18.79 -17.11
C ARG A 378 25.79 19.47 -16.89
N ALA A 379 25.83 20.68 -16.31
CA ALA A 379 27.04 21.47 -16.09
C ALA A 379 27.82 21.13 -14.80
N SER A 380 27.25 20.32 -13.89
CA SER A 380 27.86 19.99 -12.59
C SER A 380 29.01 18.98 -12.71
N ASP A 381 30.08 19.20 -11.95
CA ASP A 381 31.27 18.32 -11.96
C ASP A 381 31.01 16.97 -11.27
N ARG A 382 31.60 15.89 -11.81
CA ARG A 382 31.22 14.51 -11.54
C ARG A 382 31.99 13.85 -10.38
N SER A 383 31.90 14.42 -9.17
CA SER A 383 32.61 13.90 -7.99
C SER A 383 31.88 13.89 -6.63
N GLU A 384 30.72 14.54 -6.47
CA GLU A 384 29.94 14.54 -5.20
C GLU A 384 28.41 14.51 -5.47
N LEU A 385 27.76 13.34 -5.41
CA LEU A 385 26.31 13.13 -5.68
C LEU A 385 25.82 13.63 -7.05
N ASP A 386 26.71 13.61 -8.02
CA ASP A 386 27.07 14.83 -8.72
C ASP A 386 26.01 15.44 -9.64
N GLY A 387 25.40 16.51 -9.14
CA GLY A 387 24.57 17.44 -9.91
C GLY A 387 23.07 17.33 -9.64
N TRP A 388 22.62 16.38 -8.82
CA TRP A 388 21.23 16.37 -8.34
C TRP A 388 20.99 17.50 -7.34
N LEU A 389 20.00 18.34 -7.65
CA LEU A 389 19.51 19.45 -6.82
C LEU A 389 18.00 19.30 -6.66
N ALA A 390 17.40 19.93 -5.66
CA ALA A 390 15.95 20.06 -5.58
C ALA A 390 15.47 21.21 -6.48
N LEU A 391 14.46 20.93 -7.30
CA LEU A 391 13.72 21.90 -8.08
C LEU A 391 12.40 22.16 -7.33
N PRO A 392 12.25 23.33 -6.64
CA PRO A 392 11.01 23.67 -5.95
C PRO A 392 9.93 24.08 -6.95
N THR A 393 8.68 23.97 -6.51
CA THR A 393 7.47 24.41 -7.24
C THR A 393 7.62 25.82 -7.83
N GLU A 394 6.94 26.09 -8.95
CA GLU A 394 7.01 27.33 -9.75
C GLU A 394 8.34 27.58 -10.48
N SER A 395 9.34 26.70 -10.33
CA SER A 395 10.60 26.80 -11.10
C SER A 395 10.39 26.59 -12.59
N ALA A 396 11.13 27.35 -13.40
CA ALA A 396 11.22 27.17 -14.84
C ALA A 396 12.12 25.96 -15.20
N LEU A 397 11.74 25.23 -16.24
CA LEU A 397 12.53 24.14 -16.82
C LEU A 397 13.47 24.69 -17.91
N GLY A 398 14.76 24.38 -17.81
CA GLY A 398 15.73 24.67 -18.86
C GLY A 398 15.49 23.84 -20.15
N PRO A 399 16.27 24.10 -21.22
CA PRO A 399 16.13 23.39 -22.50
C PRO A 399 16.51 21.89 -22.45
N TYR A 400 17.09 21.44 -21.33
CA TYR A 400 17.36 20.05 -20.98
C TYR A 400 17.31 19.92 -19.46
N GLU A 401 16.40 19.12 -18.93
CA GLU A 401 16.28 18.80 -17.50
C GLU A 401 16.12 17.28 -17.34
N GLU A 402 17.03 16.64 -16.60
CA GLU A 402 16.88 15.25 -16.15
C GLU A 402 16.22 15.26 -14.76
N ILE A 403 15.04 14.67 -14.62
CA ILE A 403 14.19 14.77 -13.42
C ILE A 403 13.94 13.38 -12.82
N GLN A 404 14.19 13.24 -11.53
CA GLN A 404 13.83 12.11 -10.68
C GLN A 404 12.75 12.54 -9.69
N VAL A 405 11.61 11.87 -9.71
CA VAL A 405 10.55 12.04 -8.71
C VAL A 405 10.86 11.13 -7.51
N PRO A 406 10.91 11.66 -6.27
CA PRO A 406 11.04 10.83 -5.07
C PRO A 406 9.83 9.89 -4.85
N PRO A 407 9.92 8.90 -3.93
CA PRO A 407 8.74 8.27 -3.35
C PRO A 407 7.79 9.29 -2.70
N GLY A 408 6.51 8.96 -2.61
CA GLY A 408 5.44 9.81 -2.06
C GLY A 408 5.00 11.00 -2.94
N LEU A 409 5.91 11.64 -3.65
CA LEU A 409 5.62 12.86 -4.42
C LEU A 409 5.01 12.56 -5.81
N SER A 410 4.09 13.41 -6.27
CA SER A 410 3.39 13.27 -7.57
C SER A 410 3.29 14.63 -8.29
N PRO A 411 4.41 15.16 -8.82
CA PRO A 411 4.50 16.51 -9.36
C PRO A 411 3.72 16.66 -10.68
N VAL A 412 3.38 17.92 -10.99
CA VAL A 412 2.74 18.32 -12.24
C VAL A 412 3.60 19.39 -12.92
N LEU A 413 3.83 19.29 -14.22
CA LEU A 413 4.66 20.22 -14.99
C LEU A 413 3.94 20.65 -16.27
N ASP A 414 3.94 21.94 -16.61
CA ASP A 414 3.65 22.33 -18.00
C ASP A 414 4.90 22.16 -18.84
N VAL A 415 4.76 21.53 -20.00
CA VAL A 415 5.85 21.30 -20.97
C VAL A 415 5.37 21.71 -22.36
N GLY A 416 5.39 23.02 -22.62
CA GLY A 416 5.01 23.61 -23.91
C GLY A 416 3.49 23.60 -24.15
N GLY A 417 2.68 23.88 -23.12
CA GLY A 417 1.22 23.82 -23.20
C GLY A 417 0.65 22.41 -23.05
N VAL A 418 1.41 21.49 -22.45
CA VAL A 418 1.00 20.12 -22.13
C VAL A 418 1.30 19.88 -20.65
N THR A 419 0.24 19.70 -19.86
CA THR A 419 0.35 19.34 -18.44
C THR A 419 0.77 17.87 -18.31
N VAL A 420 1.87 17.63 -17.62
CA VAL A 420 2.50 16.33 -17.37
C VAL A 420 2.44 16.04 -15.87
N ARG A 421 1.59 15.11 -15.44
CA ARG A 421 1.64 14.57 -14.07
C ARG A 421 2.56 13.35 -14.03
N MET A 422 3.61 13.40 -13.23
CA MET A 422 4.51 12.25 -13.01
C MET A 422 4.08 11.46 -11.77
N LYS A 423 4.24 10.14 -11.80
CA LYS A 423 4.04 9.27 -10.63
C LYS A 423 5.28 9.28 -9.71
N PRO A 424 5.18 8.86 -8.44
CA PRO A 424 6.34 8.65 -7.58
C PRO A 424 7.36 7.73 -8.25
N ARG A 425 8.65 7.89 -7.91
CA ARG A 425 9.79 7.12 -8.46
C ARG A 425 10.09 7.27 -9.96
N THR A 426 9.31 8.07 -10.70
CA THR A 426 9.50 8.27 -12.14
C THR A 426 10.81 9.01 -12.46
N HIS A 427 11.56 8.53 -13.45
CA HIS A 427 12.79 9.13 -13.98
C HIS A 427 12.59 9.49 -15.45
N ALA A 428 12.73 10.76 -15.81
CA ALA A 428 12.52 11.25 -17.18
C ALA A 428 13.45 12.42 -17.53
N ILE A 429 13.74 12.58 -18.83
CA ILE A 429 14.45 13.73 -19.38
C ILE A 429 13.48 14.58 -20.20
N PHE A 430 13.34 15.84 -19.83
CA PHE A 430 12.60 16.86 -20.58
C PHE A 430 13.60 17.65 -21.43
N LYS A 431 13.37 17.74 -22.74
CA LYS A 431 14.31 18.39 -23.67
C LYS A 431 13.62 18.97 -24.91
N LEU A 432 14.28 19.95 -25.55
CA LEU A 432 13.99 20.30 -26.94
C LEU A 432 14.63 19.29 -27.90
N ASP A 433 13.90 18.87 -28.94
CA ASP A 433 14.42 17.96 -29.97
C ASP A 433 15.09 18.69 -31.16
N SER A 434 15.52 17.94 -32.17
CA SER A 434 16.26 18.48 -33.33
C SER A 434 15.45 19.49 -34.16
N LEU A 435 14.13 19.54 -33.96
CA LEU A 435 13.20 20.45 -34.62
C LEU A 435 12.72 21.57 -33.67
N GLN A 436 13.35 21.69 -32.49
CA GLN A 436 12.97 22.61 -31.40
C GLN A 436 11.55 22.39 -30.88
N LYS A 437 11.05 21.14 -30.93
CA LYS A 437 9.80 20.75 -30.28
C LYS A 437 10.06 20.19 -28.87
N PRO A 438 9.13 20.39 -27.91
CA PRO A 438 9.21 19.76 -26.60
C PRO A 438 9.14 18.24 -26.73
N ARG A 439 10.00 17.53 -25.99
CA ARG A 439 10.08 16.08 -25.96
C ARG A 439 10.34 15.57 -24.55
N ILE A 440 9.57 14.55 -24.16
CA ILE A 440 9.77 13.77 -22.94
C ILE A 440 10.43 12.45 -23.31
N GLU A 441 11.53 12.12 -22.64
CA GLU A 441 12.21 10.83 -22.70
C GLU A 441 12.06 10.14 -21.36
N LEU A 442 11.13 9.18 -21.28
CA LEU A 442 10.81 8.44 -20.06
C LEU A 442 11.77 7.25 -19.91
N LEU A 443 12.54 7.24 -18.81
CA LEU A 443 13.58 6.24 -18.55
C LEU A 443 13.04 5.10 -17.67
N SER A 444 12.23 5.43 -16.67
CA SER A 444 11.47 4.48 -15.84
C SER A 444 10.30 5.15 -15.12
N GLY A 445 9.31 4.35 -14.72
CA GLY A 445 8.09 4.82 -14.07
C GLY A 445 7.03 5.25 -15.07
N SER A 446 6.06 6.06 -14.63
CA SER A 446 4.85 6.34 -15.42
C SER A 446 4.41 7.81 -15.31
N ILE A 447 3.89 8.34 -16.41
CA ILE A 447 3.36 9.71 -16.52
C ILE A 447 1.95 9.71 -17.13
N VAL A 448 1.16 10.72 -16.79
CA VAL A 448 -0.12 11.02 -17.46
C VAL A 448 -0.05 12.44 -18.00
N ILE A 449 -0.21 12.59 -19.32
CA ILE A 449 -0.13 13.86 -20.03
C ILE A 449 -1.50 14.27 -20.57
N ARG A 450 -1.79 15.57 -20.56
CA ARG A 450 -3.03 16.17 -21.09
C ARG A 450 -2.77 17.57 -21.63
N SER A 451 -3.64 18.08 -22.48
CA SER A 451 -3.67 19.51 -22.82
C SER A 451 -5.10 20.01 -22.98
N ALA A 452 -5.31 21.30 -22.73
CA ALA A 452 -6.54 22.01 -23.08
C ALA A 452 -6.60 22.39 -24.57
N ASP A 453 -5.46 22.34 -25.29
CA ASP A 453 -5.36 22.58 -26.72
C ASP A 453 -5.22 21.25 -27.48
N ASP A 454 -6.20 20.90 -28.32
CA ASP A 454 -6.18 19.68 -29.13
C ASP A 454 -5.16 19.75 -30.30
N THR A 455 -4.59 20.93 -30.56
CA THR A 455 -3.50 21.13 -31.52
C THR A 455 -2.11 21.07 -30.88
N ALA A 456 -2.02 20.91 -29.56
CA ALA A 456 -0.74 20.73 -28.87
C ALA A 456 -0.05 19.41 -29.30
N GLN A 457 1.27 19.47 -29.49
CA GLN A 457 2.06 18.33 -29.97
C GLN A 457 3.31 18.16 -29.11
N ILE A 458 3.51 16.96 -28.60
CA ILE A 458 4.66 16.62 -27.77
C ILE A 458 5.36 15.36 -28.28
N GLY A 459 6.70 15.42 -28.30
CA GLY A 459 7.54 14.28 -28.62
C GLY A 459 7.61 13.31 -27.43
N ILE A 460 7.44 12.01 -27.70
CA ILE A 460 7.60 10.96 -26.69
C ILE A 460 8.74 10.02 -27.12
N ALA A 461 9.62 9.69 -26.18
CA ALA A 461 10.55 8.58 -26.26
C ALA A 461 10.39 7.74 -24.98
N ALA A 462 9.96 6.48 -25.12
CA ALA A 462 9.71 5.57 -24.01
C ALA A 462 10.24 4.19 -24.41
N GLY A 463 11.43 3.81 -23.93
CA GLY A 463 12.18 2.68 -24.49
C GLY A 463 12.30 2.79 -26.02
N GLY A 464 11.86 1.74 -26.74
CA GLY A 464 11.77 1.78 -28.21
C GLY A 464 10.60 2.58 -28.80
N LEU A 465 9.55 2.91 -28.03
CA LEU A 465 8.42 3.73 -28.50
C LEU A 465 8.86 5.19 -28.67
N ASN A 466 9.24 5.55 -29.90
CA ASN A 466 9.70 6.88 -30.26
C ASN A 466 8.73 7.51 -31.27
N GLY A 467 8.21 8.68 -30.94
CA GLY A 467 7.19 9.34 -31.74
C GLY A 467 6.85 10.76 -31.33
N ILE A 468 5.74 11.25 -31.89
CA ILE A 468 5.08 12.52 -31.58
C ILE A 468 3.57 12.24 -31.51
N ILE A 469 2.90 12.75 -30.48
CA ILE A 469 1.44 12.82 -30.43
C ILE A 469 1.00 14.05 -31.22
N LEU A 470 0.10 13.87 -32.19
CA LEU A 470 -0.32 14.91 -33.14
C LEU A 470 -1.66 15.58 -32.76
N SER A 471 -2.54 14.83 -32.08
CA SER A 471 -3.87 15.25 -31.61
C SER A 471 -4.41 14.28 -30.53
N GLY A 472 -5.45 14.67 -29.80
CA GLY A 472 -6.11 13.82 -28.80
C GLY A 472 -5.67 14.02 -27.34
N LEU A 473 -4.72 14.93 -27.06
CA LEU A 473 -4.25 15.24 -25.70
C LEU A 473 -5.35 15.77 -24.77
N MET A 474 -6.48 16.25 -25.33
CA MET A 474 -7.68 16.61 -24.55
C MET A 474 -8.44 15.42 -23.93
N GLY A 475 -8.00 14.18 -24.15
CA GLY A 475 -8.61 12.98 -23.54
C GLY A 475 -7.65 12.16 -22.70
N SER A 476 -6.53 12.78 -22.30
CA SER A 476 -5.42 12.21 -21.52
C SER A 476 -4.71 11.01 -22.19
N VAL A 477 -3.38 10.99 -22.06
CA VAL A 477 -2.54 9.87 -22.51
C VAL A 477 -1.66 9.44 -21.35
N ALA A 478 -1.71 8.16 -21.00
CA ALA A 478 -0.82 7.59 -19.99
C ALA A 478 0.34 6.89 -20.70
N ILE A 479 1.54 7.00 -20.12
CA ILE A 479 2.77 6.41 -20.66
C ILE A 479 3.52 5.74 -19.51
N ASP A 480 3.98 4.51 -19.72
CA ASP A 480 4.73 3.71 -18.74
C ASP A 480 6.01 3.17 -19.35
N VAL A 481 7.09 3.17 -18.56
CA VAL A 481 8.32 2.42 -18.83
C VAL A 481 8.68 1.61 -17.59
N SER A 482 8.37 0.33 -17.65
CA SER A 482 8.63 -0.64 -16.60
C SER A 482 9.75 -1.60 -17.03
N LYS A 483 10.71 -1.85 -16.15
CA LYS A 483 11.61 -3.00 -16.31
C LYS A 483 10.88 -4.24 -15.82
N THR A 484 10.43 -5.10 -16.72
CA THR A 484 9.75 -6.34 -16.35
C THR A 484 10.76 -7.48 -16.22
N PRO A 485 10.93 -8.08 -15.03
CA PRO A 485 11.58 -9.37 -14.92
C PRO A 485 10.63 -10.48 -15.43
N ASP A 486 11.19 -11.60 -15.88
CA ASP A 486 10.41 -12.81 -16.15
C ASP A 486 9.89 -13.44 -14.84
N ASP A 487 10.68 -13.38 -13.77
CA ASP A 487 10.32 -13.80 -12.41
C ASP A 487 11.11 -13.03 -11.31
N VAL A 488 10.77 -13.23 -10.03
CA VAL A 488 11.44 -12.55 -8.89
C VAL A 488 12.95 -12.87 -8.82
N LEU A 489 13.39 -14.01 -9.37
CA LEU A 489 14.80 -14.40 -9.40
C LEU A 489 15.57 -13.64 -10.48
N ALA A 490 14.98 -13.47 -11.67
CA ALA A 490 15.53 -12.71 -12.79
C ALA A 490 15.76 -11.23 -12.40
N ALA A 491 14.80 -10.63 -11.69
CA ALA A 491 14.92 -9.29 -11.12
C ALA A 491 16.19 -9.11 -10.27
N ARG A 492 16.48 -10.09 -9.42
CA ARG A 492 17.61 -10.07 -8.48
C ARG A 492 18.94 -10.49 -9.11
N GLN A 493 18.94 -10.89 -10.38
CA GLN A 493 20.10 -11.41 -11.12
C GLN A 493 20.53 -10.53 -12.32
N THR A 494 20.21 -9.23 -12.34
CA THR A 494 20.46 -8.33 -13.50
C THR A 494 19.84 -8.85 -14.81
N ARG A 495 18.72 -9.58 -14.74
CA ARG A 495 17.99 -10.13 -15.90
C ARG A 495 16.57 -9.56 -15.92
N GLN A 496 16.42 -8.40 -16.54
CA GLN A 496 15.13 -7.79 -16.83
C GLN A 496 15.12 -7.30 -18.28
N SER A 497 13.94 -7.23 -18.87
CA SER A 497 13.73 -6.58 -20.16
C SER A 497 12.92 -5.30 -19.94
N GLN A 498 13.27 -4.21 -20.62
CA GLN A 498 12.43 -3.01 -20.63
C GLN A 498 11.16 -3.27 -21.44
N ILE A 499 10.01 -2.86 -20.90
CA ILE A 499 8.75 -2.72 -21.64
C ILE A 499 8.31 -1.26 -21.57
N ALA A 500 7.79 -0.76 -22.68
CA ALA A 500 7.24 0.58 -22.79
C ALA A 500 5.81 0.52 -23.31
N ARG A 501 4.93 1.34 -22.73
CA ARG A 501 3.49 1.39 -23.06
C ARG A 501 3.01 2.82 -23.24
N VAL A 502 2.14 3.03 -24.22
CA VAL A 502 1.39 4.28 -24.43
C VAL A 502 -0.09 3.92 -24.53
N CYS A 503 -0.94 4.52 -23.69
CA CYS A 503 -2.38 4.24 -23.62
C CYS A 503 -3.18 5.53 -23.80
N ALA A 504 -4.09 5.54 -24.77
CA ALA A 504 -5.08 6.61 -24.97
C ALA A 504 -6.26 6.40 -24.01
N LEU A 505 -6.58 7.35 -23.12
CA LEU A 505 -7.53 7.09 -22.05
C LEU A 505 -8.99 7.29 -22.46
N GLU A 506 -9.37 8.53 -22.80
CA GLU A 506 -10.77 8.92 -23.06
C GLU A 506 -11.04 9.16 -24.55
N LYS A 507 -10.09 9.76 -25.27
CA LYS A 507 -10.22 10.16 -26.67
C LYS A 507 -9.22 9.38 -27.55
N PRO A 508 -9.52 9.19 -28.85
CA PRO A 508 -8.56 8.64 -29.78
C PRO A 508 -7.32 9.54 -29.90
N VAL A 509 -6.12 8.96 -29.96
CA VAL A 509 -4.84 9.69 -30.00
C VAL A 509 -4.17 9.43 -31.35
N GLU A 510 -3.81 10.48 -32.07
CA GLU A 510 -3.03 10.34 -33.32
C GLU A 510 -1.53 10.28 -33.01
N TRP A 511 -0.88 9.17 -33.35
CA TRP A 511 0.54 8.92 -33.11
C TRP A 511 1.31 8.85 -34.42
N LYS A 512 2.45 9.55 -34.48
CA LYS A 512 3.45 9.42 -35.55
C LYS A 512 4.78 8.89 -35.00
N GLN A 513 5.30 7.83 -35.61
CA GLN A 513 6.63 7.31 -35.28
C GLN A 513 7.74 8.29 -35.73
N THR A 514 8.72 8.50 -34.85
CA THR A 514 9.91 9.32 -35.11
C THR A 514 11.16 8.63 -34.55
N GLN A 515 12.34 9.10 -34.95
CA GLN A 515 13.56 8.87 -34.21
C GLN A 515 13.49 9.59 -32.84
N SER A 516 14.32 9.21 -31.88
CA SER A 516 14.39 9.86 -30.55
C SER A 516 14.72 11.36 -30.61
N GLY A 517 15.38 11.81 -31.69
CA GLY A 517 15.63 13.22 -31.99
C GLY A 517 14.50 13.96 -32.74
N GLY A 518 13.32 13.36 -32.94
CA GLY A 518 12.17 13.99 -33.60
C GLY A 518 12.11 13.86 -35.13
N LEU A 519 13.19 13.41 -35.78
CA LEU A 519 13.23 13.22 -37.24
C LEU A 519 12.40 12.01 -37.69
N PRO A 520 11.91 11.95 -38.96
CA PRO A 520 11.18 10.80 -39.47
C PRO A 520 11.94 9.48 -39.37
N VAL A 521 11.25 8.38 -39.09
CA VAL A 521 11.85 7.04 -39.09
C VAL A 521 12.24 6.60 -40.50
N ALA A 522 13.45 6.03 -40.66
CA ALA A 522 13.85 5.41 -41.93
C ALA A 522 13.14 4.07 -42.18
N ARG A 523 12.68 3.40 -41.11
CA ARG A 523 11.80 2.23 -41.10
C ARG A 523 10.95 2.29 -39.82
N PRO A 524 9.61 2.26 -39.92
CA PRO A 524 8.73 2.09 -38.77
C PRO A 524 8.92 0.72 -38.08
N LEU A 525 8.52 0.62 -36.81
CA LEU A 525 8.40 -0.65 -36.09
C LEU A 525 7.39 -1.58 -36.79
N ARG A 526 7.66 -2.88 -36.81
CA ARG A 526 6.73 -3.89 -37.36
C ARG A 526 5.49 -4.01 -36.48
N GLY A 527 4.34 -4.28 -37.09
CA GLY A 527 3.04 -4.37 -36.40
C GLY A 527 2.20 -3.07 -36.44
N ILE A 528 2.84 -1.90 -36.63
CA ILE A 528 2.16 -0.58 -36.62
C ILE A 528 2.53 0.30 -37.84
N PRO A 529 1.61 1.12 -38.37
CA PRO A 529 1.92 2.11 -39.43
C PRO A 529 2.82 3.26 -38.94
N GLU A 530 3.42 4.02 -39.87
CA GLU A 530 4.21 5.22 -39.51
C GLU A 530 3.35 6.29 -38.80
N VAL A 531 2.10 6.46 -39.24
CA VAL A 531 1.09 7.32 -38.61
C VAL A 531 -0.19 6.51 -38.46
N PHE A 532 -0.76 6.48 -37.25
CA PHE A 532 -2.02 5.79 -36.96
C PHE A 532 -2.72 6.45 -35.77
N GLN A 533 -3.99 6.08 -35.58
CA GLN A 533 -4.78 6.49 -34.43
C GLN A 533 -4.88 5.32 -33.45
N LEU A 534 -4.61 5.58 -32.17
CA LEU A 534 -4.97 4.70 -31.06
C LEU A 534 -6.43 4.97 -30.68
N ALA A 535 -7.22 3.92 -30.49
CA ALA A 535 -8.56 4.04 -29.92
C ALA A 535 -8.51 4.26 -28.39
N PRO A 536 -9.56 4.81 -27.75
CA PRO A 536 -9.65 4.85 -26.29
C PRO A 536 -9.51 3.44 -25.69
N LYS A 537 -8.71 3.32 -24.63
CA LYS A 537 -8.28 2.07 -23.98
C LYS A 537 -7.42 1.13 -24.86
N GLU A 538 -6.95 1.58 -26.04
CA GLU A 538 -5.94 0.86 -26.82
C GLU A 538 -4.54 1.17 -26.28
N ILE A 539 -3.79 0.12 -25.93
CA ILE A 539 -2.41 0.18 -25.47
C ILE A 539 -1.49 -0.15 -26.64
N LEU A 540 -0.57 0.75 -26.95
CA LEU A 540 0.61 0.49 -27.76
C LEU A 540 1.71 -0.05 -26.85
N GLU A 541 2.24 -1.24 -27.13
CA GLU A 541 3.30 -1.87 -26.32
C GLU A 541 4.53 -2.23 -27.15
N TRP A 542 5.71 -2.06 -26.55
CA TRP A 542 7.02 -2.46 -27.08
C TRP A 542 7.82 -3.18 -25.99
N SER A 543 8.59 -4.19 -26.36
CA SER A 543 9.53 -4.89 -25.47
C SER A 543 10.93 -4.93 -26.05
N GLU A 544 11.93 -4.74 -25.19
CA GLU A 544 13.36 -4.91 -25.50
C GLU A 544 13.69 -6.31 -26.06
N THR A 545 12.90 -7.33 -25.71
CA THR A 545 13.00 -8.69 -26.27
C THR A 545 12.72 -8.76 -27.78
N SER A 546 11.90 -7.84 -28.28
CA SER A 546 11.39 -7.80 -29.66
C SER A 546 11.54 -6.39 -30.26
N PRO A 547 12.76 -5.82 -30.27
CA PRO A 547 12.97 -4.36 -30.28
C PRO A 547 12.62 -3.67 -31.61
N LEU A 548 12.30 -4.45 -32.66
CA LEU A 548 11.92 -3.99 -33.99
C LEU A 548 10.41 -4.06 -34.24
N GLU A 549 9.61 -4.42 -33.24
CA GLU A 549 8.16 -4.62 -33.34
C GLU A 549 7.43 -3.86 -32.23
N ALA A 550 6.16 -3.53 -32.46
CA ALA A 550 5.24 -3.07 -31.43
C ALA A 550 3.86 -3.68 -31.66
N SER A 551 3.22 -4.10 -30.57
CA SER A 551 1.87 -4.64 -30.55
C SER A 551 0.87 -3.53 -30.23
N ARG A 552 -0.41 -3.78 -30.55
CA ARG A 552 -1.53 -3.01 -30.01
C ARG A 552 -2.51 -3.97 -29.38
N THR A 553 -2.91 -3.68 -28.14
CA THR A 553 -3.83 -4.50 -27.35
C THR A 553 -4.96 -3.62 -26.81
N THR A 554 -6.07 -4.24 -26.45
CA THR A 554 -7.14 -3.60 -25.67
C THR A 554 -7.24 -4.37 -24.37
N ASP A 555 -6.94 -3.70 -23.27
CA ASP A 555 -6.94 -4.27 -21.93
C ASP A 555 -7.92 -3.48 -21.04
N SER A 556 -8.16 -3.99 -19.84
CA SER A 556 -8.57 -3.20 -18.68
C SER A 556 -7.72 -1.93 -18.53
N PHE A 557 -8.29 -0.87 -17.93
CA PHE A 557 -7.52 0.35 -17.67
C PHE A 557 -6.31 0.03 -16.77
N PRO A 558 -5.07 0.24 -17.23
CA PRO A 558 -3.92 -0.16 -16.45
C PRO A 558 -3.80 0.68 -15.18
N ILE A 559 -3.47 0.03 -14.07
CA ILE A 559 -3.43 0.66 -12.73
C ILE A 559 -2.48 1.87 -12.68
N TRP A 560 -1.42 1.88 -13.50
CA TRP A 560 -0.49 3.00 -13.63
C TRP A 560 -1.09 4.25 -14.33
N ALA A 561 -2.13 4.09 -15.14
CA ALA A 561 -2.81 5.19 -15.85
C ALA A 561 -3.89 5.89 -15.01
N VAL A 562 -4.47 5.19 -14.03
CA VAL A 562 -5.49 5.72 -13.12
C VAL A 562 -4.87 6.74 -12.15
N SER A 563 -5.69 7.58 -11.50
CA SER A 563 -5.20 8.45 -10.43
C SER A 563 -4.53 7.65 -9.31
N SER A 564 -3.58 8.26 -8.61
CA SER A 564 -2.88 7.63 -7.49
C SER A 564 -3.87 7.33 -6.36
N ARG A 565 -3.69 6.20 -5.65
CA ARG A 565 -4.43 5.94 -4.40
C ARG A 565 -4.18 7.06 -3.41
N SER A 566 -5.16 7.34 -2.56
CA SER A 566 -4.96 8.19 -1.37
C SER A 566 -3.85 7.59 -0.49
N LEU A 567 -2.86 8.42 -0.15
CA LEU A 567 -1.80 8.08 0.78
C LEU A 567 -2.36 8.00 2.21
N SER A 568 -1.79 7.15 3.08
CA SER A 568 -2.15 7.24 4.50
C SER A 568 -1.65 8.56 5.10
N ARG A 569 -2.18 8.96 6.27
CA ARG A 569 -1.72 10.20 6.95
C ARG A 569 -0.23 10.16 7.29
N LEU A 570 0.32 8.97 7.57
CA LEU A 570 1.73 8.76 7.84
C LEU A 570 2.57 8.92 6.56
N ASP A 571 2.18 8.28 5.46
CA ASP A 571 2.85 8.41 4.16
C ASP A 571 2.79 9.85 3.65
N LYS A 572 1.63 10.52 3.83
CA LYS A 572 1.47 11.95 3.51
C LYS A 572 2.44 12.78 4.34
N SER A 573 2.40 12.68 5.68
CA SER A 573 3.29 13.44 6.58
C SER A 573 4.78 13.20 6.32
N ALA A 574 5.16 11.99 5.92
CA ALA A 574 6.52 11.66 5.50
C ALA A 574 6.90 12.29 4.15
N SER A 575 5.95 12.37 3.22
CA SER A 575 6.11 13.09 1.94
C SER A 575 6.28 14.60 2.14
N GLU A 576 5.57 15.21 3.10
CA GLU A 576 5.75 16.63 3.46
C GLU A 576 7.13 16.85 4.11
N SER A 577 7.51 15.98 5.04
CA SER A 577 8.83 16.00 5.70
C SER A 577 9.98 15.84 4.71
N LEU A 578 9.81 15.02 3.66
CA LEU A 578 10.76 14.87 2.57
C LEU A 578 10.82 16.12 1.69
N ALA A 579 9.68 16.69 1.30
CA ALA A 579 9.63 17.91 0.50
C ALA A 579 10.28 19.10 1.22
N GLU A 580 10.02 19.26 2.52
CA GLU A 580 10.75 20.21 3.38
C GLU A 580 12.25 19.91 3.45
N ALA A 581 12.66 18.65 3.54
CA ALA A 581 14.07 18.30 3.65
C ALA A 581 14.85 18.60 2.36
N ILE A 582 14.31 18.24 1.19
CA ILE A 582 15.01 18.46 -0.09
C ILE A 582 15.02 19.93 -0.52
N THR A 583 14.03 20.74 -0.14
CA THR A 583 13.95 22.18 -0.49
C THR A 583 14.75 23.11 0.45
N ARG A 584 15.45 22.57 1.45
CA ARG A 584 16.35 23.34 2.32
C ARG A 584 17.52 23.96 1.53
N PRO A 585 18.07 25.11 1.97
CA PRO A 585 19.25 25.73 1.37
C PRO A 585 20.58 25.03 1.74
N GLU A 586 20.51 23.78 2.19
CA GLU A 586 21.66 22.95 2.54
C GLU A 586 21.98 21.94 1.42
N PRO A 587 23.15 21.30 1.40
CA PRO A 587 23.44 20.26 0.40
C PRO A 587 22.46 19.09 0.51
N LEU A 588 21.85 18.70 -0.61
CA LEU A 588 20.79 17.66 -0.69
C LEU A 588 21.12 16.37 0.08
N LEU A 589 22.36 15.87 -0.05
CA LEU A 589 22.82 14.69 0.71
C LEU A 589 22.65 14.88 2.22
N LYS A 590 23.07 16.03 2.76
CA LYS A 590 23.06 16.29 4.20
C LYS A 590 21.63 16.22 4.72
N SER A 591 20.69 16.91 4.08
CA SER A 591 19.30 16.95 4.52
C SER A 591 18.58 15.61 4.34
N LEU A 592 18.93 14.81 3.32
CA LEU A 592 18.44 13.43 3.18
C LEU A 592 19.02 12.48 4.24
N ILE A 593 20.32 12.59 4.57
CA ILE A 593 20.92 11.81 5.66
C ILE A 593 20.28 12.18 7.00
N GLU A 594 20.12 13.47 7.30
CA GLU A 594 19.46 13.92 8.54
C GLU A 594 18.00 13.42 8.65
N LEU A 595 17.27 13.33 7.54
CA LEU A 595 15.93 12.72 7.52
C LEU A 595 15.97 11.19 7.65
N SER A 596 17.01 10.52 7.12
CA SER A 596 17.23 9.07 7.28
C SER A 596 17.51 8.64 8.72
N ASP A 597 17.85 9.58 9.60
CA ASP A 597 18.07 9.37 11.03
C ASP A 597 16.85 9.71 11.93
N ASP A 598 15.81 10.35 11.38
CA ASP A 598 14.69 10.92 12.15
C ASP A 598 13.99 9.94 13.09
N SER A 599 13.35 10.46 14.13
CA SER A 599 12.52 9.75 15.10
C SER A 599 11.43 8.84 14.46
N ARG A 600 10.76 9.30 13.39
CA ARG A 600 9.67 8.56 12.72
C ARG A 600 10.21 7.60 11.67
N ILE A 601 9.69 6.38 11.60
CA ILE A 601 10.23 5.37 10.69
C ILE A 601 9.91 5.65 9.22
N GLU A 602 8.78 6.29 8.96
CA GLU A 602 8.29 6.65 7.63
C GLU A 602 9.21 7.71 7.00
N ASN A 603 9.63 8.71 7.79
CA ASN A 603 10.65 9.69 7.42
C ASN A 603 11.98 9.01 7.06
N ARG A 604 12.42 8.02 7.87
CA ARG A 604 13.66 7.29 7.59
C ARG A 604 13.56 6.44 6.31
N MET A 605 12.43 5.77 6.10
CA MET A 605 12.18 4.94 4.92
C MET A 605 12.13 5.76 3.65
N ILE A 606 11.33 6.83 3.62
CA ILE A 606 11.15 7.68 2.44
C ILE A 606 12.47 8.40 2.06
N ALA A 607 13.29 8.77 3.05
CA ALA A 607 14.63 9.34 2.83
C ALA A 607 15.64 8.32 2.29
N SER A 608 15.72 7.13 2.91
CA SER A 608 16.64 6.05 2.49
C SER A 608 16.30 5.51 1.11
N GLU A 609 15.01 5.45 0.77
CA GLU A 609 14.53 5.10 -0.57
C GLU A 609 14.86 6.22 -1.59
N THR A 610 14.68 7.49 -1.22
CA THR A 610 15.10 8.62 -2.08
C THR A 610 16.60 8.55 -2.38
N LEU A 611 17.43 8.28 -1.38
CA LEU A 611 18.88 8.07 -1.56
C LEU A 611 19.17 6.85 -2.45
N ALA A 612 18.44 5.74 -2.28
CA ALA A 612 18.59 4.54 -3.10
C ALA A 612 18.25 4.77 -4.59
N LEU A 613 17.24 5.61 -4.91
CA LEU A 613 16.95 6.03 -6.29
C LEU A 613 18.11 6.83 -6.91
N LEU A 614 18.75 7.69 -6.12
CA LEU A 614 19.93 8.46 -6.53
C LEU A 614 21.23 7.61 -6.61
N GLY A 615 21.18 6.32 -6.26
CA GLY A 615 22.32 5.40 -6.28
C GLY A 615 23.09 5.29 -4.95
N TRP A 616 22.55 5.81 -3.85
CA TRP A 616 23.19 5.89 -2.54
C TRP A 616 22.53 4.92 -1.57
N TYR A 617 23.17 3.76 -1.39
CA TYR A 617 22.57 2.62 -0.70
C TYR A 617 22.96 2.49 0.78
N ASP A 618 23.87 3.33 1.28
CA ASP A 618 24.40 3.17 2.65
C ASP A 618 23.31 3.35 3.71
N GLN A 619 22.51 4.41 3.62
CA GLN A 619 21.36 4.63 4.51
C GLN A 619 20.28 3.55 4.36
N LEU A 620 20.11 2.97 3.16
CA LEU A 620 19.21 1.83 2.93
C LEU A 620 19.75 0.56 3.63
N VAL A 621 21.04 0.24 3.48
CA VAL A 621 21.66 -0.95 4.07
C VAL A 621 21.74 -0.82 5.59
N GLU A 622 22.03 0.36 6.12
CA GLU A 622 21.94 0.65 7.56
C GLU A 622 20.50 0.49 8.07
N LEU A 623 19.50 1.05 7.39
CA LEU A 623 18.09 0.89 7.77
C LEU A 623 17.64 -0.58 7.70
N LEU A 624 18.05 -1.33 6.66
CA LEU A 624 17.83 -2.76 6.52
C LEU A 624 18.61 -3.62 7.55
N SER A 625 19.65 -3.06 8.18
CA SER A 625 20.43 -3.67 9.29
C SER A 625 20.03 -3.15 10.67
N ALA A 626 19.13 -2.16 10.75
CA ALA A 626 18.76 -1.52 12.01
C ALA A 626 17.80 -2.41 12.83
N PRO A 627 18.11 -2.71 14.10
CA PRO A 627 17.10 -3.23 15.03
C PRO A 627 16.00 -2.19 15.28
N PRO A 628 14.78 -2.60 15.69
CA PRO A 628 13.73 -1.66 16.02
C PRO A 628 14.16 -0.76 17.19
N ARG A 629 14.01 0.56 17.02
CA ARG A 629 14.09 1.52 18.13
C ARG A 629 12.98 1.17 19.15
N PRO A 630 13.17 1.40 20.47
CA PRO A 630 12.23 0.98 21.50
C PRO A 630 10.84 1.62 21.31
N GLY A 631 9.85 0.79 21.00
CA GLY A 631 8.49 1.19 20.67
C GLY A 631 7.83 0.16 19.73
N SER A 632 6.73 0.57 19.10
CA SER A 632 6.13 -0.18 17.98
C SER A 632 7.01 -0.03 16.75
N GLY A 633 7.98 -0.93 16.57
CA GLY A 633 8.82 -0.96 15.37
C GLY A 633 8.00 -1.16 14.08
N PRO A 634 8.51 -0.72 12.92
CA PRO A 634 7.91 -0.92 11.60
C PRO A 634 7.37 -2.34 11.39
N SER A 635 6.22 -2.42 10.71
CA SER A 635 5.60 -3.70 10.39
C SER A 635 6.50 -4.55 9.48
N ALA A 636 6.29 -5.86 9.49
CA ALA A 636 7.00 -6.76 8.57
C ALA A 636 6.72 -6.43 7.09
N GLU A 637 5.55 -5.84 6.79
CA GLU A 637 5.18 -5.43 5.43
C GLU A 637 5.90 -4.14 5.01
N MET A 638 6.09 -3.16 5.90
CA MET A 638 6.87 -1.96 5.61
C MET A 638 8.33 -2.29 5.25
N TRP A 639 8.92 -3.27 5.96
CA TRP A 639 10.25 -3.78 5.63
C TRP A 639 10.32 -4.48 4.27
N LYS A 640 9.31 -5.30 3.98
CA LYS A 640 9.19 -6.01 2.71
C LYS A 640 9.01 -5.02 1.56
N GLN A 641 8.14 -4.02 1.71
CA GLN A 641 7.90 -2.97 0.72
C GLN A 641 9.16 -2.14 0.45
N LEU A 642 9.86 -1.68 1.50
CA LEU A 642 11.13 -0.94 1.34
C LEU A 642 12.16 -1.76 0.55
N GLU A 643 12.27 -3.06 0.84
CA GLU A 643 13.19 -3.95 0.12
C GLU A 643 12.75 -4.19 -1.32
N GLU A 644 11.47 -4.49 -1.57
CA GLU A 644 10.91 -4.76 -2.90
C GLU A 644 10.99 -3.53 -3.84
N GLU A 645 10.82 -2.31 -3.30
CA GLU A 645 10.87 -1.06 -4.06
C GLU A 645 12.32 -0.53 -4.25
N SER A 646 13.27 -0.91 -3.39
CA SER A 646 14.65 -0.38 -3.44
C SER A 646 15.70 -1.36 -3.99
N VAL A 647 15.64 -2.65 -3.62
CA VAL A 647 16.71 -3.62 -3.87
C VAL A 647 16.61 -4.30 -5.24
N PRO A 648 15.48 -4.92 -5.66
CA PRO A 648 15.34 -5.46 -7.00
C PRO A 648 15.53 -4.42 -8.13
N PRO A 649 15.02 -3.17 -8.04
CA PRO A 649 15.26 -2.16 -9.08
C PRO A 649 16.74 -1.76 -9.20
N ALA A 650 17.43 -1.59 -8.08
CA ALA A 650 18.89 -1.35 -8.07
C ALA A 650 19.68 -2.55 -8.62
N LEU A 651 19.23 -3.79 -8.35
CA LEU A 651 19.79 -5.01 -8.94
C LEU A 651 19.44 -5.19 -10.43
N ALA A 652 18.60 -4.34 -11.01
CA ALA A 652 18.23 -4.34 -12.42
C ALA A 652 18.97 -3.28 -13.27
N ASP A 653 19.90 -2.52 -12.70
CA ASP A 653 20.89 -1.73 -13.46
C ASP A 653 22.31 -2.16 -13.07
N ALA A 654 23.22 -2.29 -14.04
CA ALA A 654 24.57 -2.79 -13.77
C ALA A 654 25.42 -1.84 -12.90
N THR A 655 25.14 -0.54 -12.95
CA THR A 655 25.85 0.51 -12.18
C THR A 655 25.30 0.58 -10.76
N GLN A 656 23.97 0.66 -10.62
CA GLN A 656 23.31 0.62 -9.31
C GLN A 656 23.57 -0.70 -8.57
N ALA A 657 23.54 -1.84 -9.28
CA ALA A 657 23.86 -3.14 -8.70
C ALA A 657 25.31 -3.22 -8.19
N PHE A 658 26.26 -2.52 -8.83
CA PHE A 658 27.63 -2.42 -8.31
C PHE A 658 27.68 -1.58 -7.03
N ALA A 659 27.03 -0.42 -7.00
CA ALA A 659 26.98 0.46 -5.82
C ALA A 659 26.28 -0.22 -4.62
N LEU A 660 25.14 -0.88 -4.82
CA LEU A 660 24.44 -1.64 -3.79
C LEU A 660 25.29 -2.82 -3.29
N LYS A 661 25.92 -3.60 -4.18
CA LYS A 661 26.82 -4.71 -3.79
C LYS A 661 28.10 -4.24 -3.12
N LYS A 662 28.54 -3.00 -3.34
CA LYS A 662 29.60 -2.36 -2.54
C LYS A 662 29.07 -2.06 -1.13
N SER A 663 27.97 -1.31 -1.03
CA SER A 663 27.35 -0.93 0.25
C SER A 663 27.04 -2.14 1.15
N LEU A 664 26.43 -3.20 0.61
CA LEU A 664 26.14 -4.45 1.32
C LEU A 664 27.40 -5.14 1.87
N ARG A 665 28.56 -5.00 1.22
CA ARG A 665 29.83 -5.57 1.70
C ARG A 665 30.47 -4.69 2.77
N ASP A 666 30.43 -3.37 2.58
CA ASP A 666 31.10 -2.40 3.45
C ASP A 666 30.43 -2.29 4.84
N HIS A 667 29.16 -2.71 4.96
CA HIS A 667 28.39 -2.71 6.22
C HIS A 667 28.53 -3.98 7.08
N VAL A 668 29.26 -5.02 6.63
CA VAL A 668 29.42 -6.29 7.37
C VAL A 668 30.87 -6.78 7.35
N SER A 669 31.17 -7.89 8.04
CA SER A 669 32.52 -8.47 7.96
C SER A 669 32.82 -9.00 6.54
N SER A 670 34.10 -9.02 6.16
CA SER A 670 34.53 -9.45 4.81
C SER A 670 34.15 -10.90 4.46
N GLU A 671 33.86 -11.75 5.45
CA GLU A 671 33.39 -13.12 5.25
C GLU A 671 31.86 -13.17 5.05
N GLN A 672 31.13 -12.28 5.73
CA GLN A 672 29.67 -12.14 5.63
C GLN A 672 29.20 -11.39 4.37
N GLY A 673 30.03 -10.50 3.80
CA GLY A 673 29.65 -9.63 2.69
C GLY A 673 29.17 -10.36 1.43
N GLU A 674 29.88 -11.40 1.00
CA GLU A 674 29.46 -12.19 -0.17
C GLU A 674 28.23 -13.06 0.14
N ILE A 675 28.06 -13.52 1.38
CA ILE A 675 26.83 -14.21 1.81
C ILE A 675 25.63 -13.26 1.71
N LEU A 676 25.78 -12.01 2.18
CA LEU A 676 24.72 -11.01 2.16
C LEU A 676 24.33 -10.57 0.74
N ILE A 677 25.32 -10.30 -0.12
CA ILE A 677 25.10 -10.09 -1.56
C ILE A 677 24.39 -11.30 -2.17
N GLY A 678 24.82 -12.50 -1.78
CA GLY A 678 24.25 -13.76 -2.20
C GLY A 678 22.79 -13.98 -1.80
N LEU A 679 22.40 -13.52 -0.61
CA LEU A 679 21.01 -13.49 -0.14
C LEU A 679 20.19 -12.49 -0.95
N ALA A 680 20.63 -11.23 -1.05
CA ALA A 680 19.91 -10.17 -1.76
C ALA A 680 19.68 -10.48 -3.25
N THR A 681 20.68 -11.08 -3.90
CA THR A 681 20.63 -11.54 -5.30
C THR A 681 20.06 -12.96 -5.49
N ARG A 682 19.70 -13.65 -4.40
CA ARG A 682 19.23 -15.04 -4.38
C ARG A 682 20.16 -16.03 -5.13
N SER A 683 21.47 -15.78 -5.09
CA SER A 683 22.47 -16.46 -5.92
C SER A 683 23.42 -17.41 -5.18
N VAL A 684 23.74 -17.16 -3.90
CA VAL A 684 24.78 -17.95 -3.19
C VAL A 684 24.35 -19.38 -2.89
N LEU A 685 23.06 -19.64 -2.71
CA LEU A 685 22.55 -20.97 -2.33
C LEU A 685 22.23 -21.86 -3.55
N SER A 686 23.02 -21.78 -4.62
CA SER A 686 22.94 -22.62 -5.83
C SER A 686 23.31 -24.10 -5.62
N GLY A 687 23.42 -24.57 -4.38
CA GLY A 687 23.32 -25.99 -4.05
C GLY A 687 21.92 -26.55 -4.31
N ALA A 688 21.76 -27.86 -4.10
CA ALA A 688 20.45 -28.51 -4.14
C ALA A 688 19.52 -27.93 -3.04
N LYS A 689 18.19 -28.05 -3.23
CA LYS A 689 17.19 -27.53 -2.27
C LYS A 689 17.43 -28.06 -0.84
N ASP A 690 17.96 -29.29 -0.76
CA ASP A 690 18.28 -30.04 0.46
C ASP A 690 19.44 -29.45 1.29
N THR A 691 20.30 -28.60 0.71
CA THR A 691 21.36 -27.87 1.43
C THR A 691 20.96 -26.41 1.71
N ARG A 692 20.29 -25.77 0.74
CA ARG A 692 19.80 -24.39 0.85
C ARG A 692 18.93 -24.15 2.09
N THR A 693 17.95 -25.02 2.33
CA THR A 693 16.93 -24.76 3.36
C THR A 693 17.48 -24.84 4.80
N PRO A 694 18.33 -25.83 5.17
CA PRO A 694 19.06 -25.81 6.45
C PRO A 694 19.87 -24.54 6.68
N GLU A 695 20.58 -24.05 5.66
CA GLU A 695 21.42 -22.85 5.76
C GLU A 695 20.57 -21.58 6.00
N LEU A 696 19.46 -21.42 5.27
CA LEU A 696 18.48 -20.35 5.52
C LEU A 696 17.89 -20.42 6.93
N ILE A 697 17.55 -21.61 7.42
CA ILE A 697 17.00 -21.80 8.78
C ILE A 697 18.06 -21.53 9.86
N GLY A 698 19.35 -21.69 9.57
CA GLY A 698 20.43 -21.23 10.46
C GLY A 698 20.50 -19.70 10.58
N LEU A 699 20.35 -18.99 9.46
CA LEU A 699 20.39 -17.53 9.41
C LEU A 699 19.20 -16.83 10.09
N LEU A 700 18.15 -17.57 10.47
CA LEU A 700 17.04 -17.05 11.29
C LEU A 700 17.46 -16.70 12.73
N GLU A 701 18.63 -17.16 13.18
CA GLU A 701 19.19 -16.93 14.52
C GLU A 701 20.44 -16.01 14.49
N ASP A 702 20.80 -15.43 13.33
CA ASP A 702 22.00 -14.60 13.14
C ASP A 702 21.97 -13.29 13.96
N GLU A 703 23.11 -12.86 14.50
CA GLU A 703 23.21 -11.61 15.28
C GLU A 703 22.77 -10.38 14.47
N ASN A 704 23.08 -10.32 13.17
CA ASN A 704 22.70 -9.21 12.30
C ASN A 704 21.33 -9.44 11.64
N ILE A 705 20.41 -8.50 11.90
CA ILE A 705 19.01 -8.57 11.48
C ILE A 705 18.81 -8.62 9.96
N ILE A 706 19.75 -8.11 9.15
CA ILE A 706 19.60 -8.14 7.69
C ILE A 706 19.67 -9.58 7.13
N PHE A 707 20.45 -10.46 7.74
CA PHE A 707 20.50 -11.89 7.41
C PHE A 707 19.18 -12.57 7.77
N ARG A 708 18.66 -12.31 8.99
CA ARG A 708 17.34 -12.77 9.43
C ARG A 708 16.22 -12.33 8.50
N ARG A 709 16.22 -11.06 8.06
CA ARG A 709 15.24 -10.48 7.12
C ARG A 709 15.25 -11.18 5.76
N TYR A 710 16.42 -11.29 5.12
CA TYR A 710 16.51 -11.99 3.83
C TYR A 710 16.24 -13.50 3.95
N ALA A 711 16.66 -14.15 5.05
CA ALA A 711 16.46 -15.58 5.25
C ALA A 711 14.97 -15.94 5.35
N ILE A 712 14.18 -15.20 6.16
CA ILE A 712 12.73 -15.45 6.24
C ILE A 712 12.01 -15.09 4.92
N GLN A 713 12.44 -14.04 4.22
CA GLN A 713 11.88 -13.67 2.91
C GLN A 713 12.13 -14.80 1.89
N TRP A 714 13.33 -15.35 1.81
CA TRP A 714 13.66 -16.43 0.88
C TRP A 714 12.96 -17.75 1.25
N LEU A 715 12.79 -18.06 2.55
CA LEU A 715 11.96 -19.20 2.98
C LEU A 715 10.49 -19.02 2.54
N ARG A 716 9.96 -17.80 2.61
CA ARG A 716 8.60 -17.43 2.14
C ARG A 716 8.45 -17.47 0.63
N GLU A 717 9.51 -17.25 -0.13
CA GLU A 717 9.51 -17.49 -1.59
C GLU A 717 9.48 -18.99 -1.91
N LEU A 718 10.19 -19.82 -1.14
CA LEU A 718 10.39 -21.24 -1.41
C LEU A 718 9.27 -22.18 -0.92
N TYR A 719 8.47 -21.73 0.06
CA TYR A 719 7.50 -22.54 0.80
C TYR A 719 6.20 -21.79 1.13
N GLU A 720 5.12 -22.53 1.28
CA GLU A 720 3.82 -22.01 1.69
C GLU A 720 3.69 -21.94 3.23
N GLU A 721 3.26 -20.78 3.74
CA GLU A 721 2.87 -20.59 5.14
C GLU A 721 1.37 -20.25 5.22
N SER A 722 0.68 -20.78 6.23
CA SER A 722 -0.63 -20.25 6.61
C SER A 722 -0.46 -18.90 7.35
N PRO A 723 -1.48 -18.01 7.41
CA PRO A 723 -1.37 -16.76 8.18
C PRO A 723 -1.02 -16.97 9.66
N THR A 724 -1.48 -18.09 10.25
CA THR A 724 -1.15 -18.52 11.62
C THR A 724 0.30 -18.97 11.76
N ASP A 725 0.90 -19.47 10.69
CA ASP A 725 2.32 -19.83 10.62
C ASP A 725 3.21 -18.60 10.36
N MET A 726 2.74 -17.63 9.55
CA MET A 726 3.47 -16.37 9.32
C MET A 726 3.76 -15.60 10.63
N ALA A 727 2.85 -15.71 11.61
CA ALA A 727 3.00 -15.16 12.96
C ALA A 727 3.98 -15.93 13.87
N ARG A 728 4.63 -17.01 13.40
CA ARG A 728 5.61 -17.83 14.16
C ARG A 728 7.04 -17.31 14.09
N TYR A 729 7.34 -16.34 13.24
CA TYR A 729 8.65 -15.72 13.16
C TYR A 729 8.58 -14.27 12.68
N ARG A 730 9.31 -13.38 13.38
CA ARG A 730 9.59 -12.00 12.95
C ARG A 730 11.08 -11.73 13.19
N ALA A 731 11.77 -11.17 12.20
CA ALA A 731 13.23 -11.05 12.22
C ALA A 731 13.79 -10.16 13.34
N ASP A 732 12.97 -9.28 13.91
CA ASP A 732 13.30 -8.28 14.94
C ASP A 732 12.97 -8.72 16.38
N TRP A 733 12.52 -9.95 16.58
CA TRP A 733 12.18 -10.50 17.89
C TRP A 733 13.38 -10.67 18.84
N SER A 734 13.09 -10.91 20.13
CA SER A 734 14.12 -11.27 21.11
C SER A 734 14.73 -12.64 20.84
N GLU A 735 15.99 -12.83 21.24
CA GLU A 735 16.80 -14.06 21.08
C GLU A 735 16.01 -15.35 21.40
N LYS A 736 15.27 -15.38 22.52
CA LYS A 736 14.45 -16.54 22.91
C LYS A 736 13.32 -16.84 21.92
N GLN A 737 12.67 -15.80 21.38
CA GLN A 737 11.61 -15.95 20.39
C GLN A 737 12.17 -16.31 19.00
N LEU A 738 13.38 -15.84 18.66
CA LEU A 738 14.09 -16.24 17.44
C LEU A 738 14.44 -17.73 17.49
N MET A 739 15.01 -18.23 18.59
CA MET A 739 15.26 -19.67 18.80
C MET A 739 13.96 -20.49 18.72
N GLU A 740 12.86 -20.02 19.30
CA GLU A 740 11.56 -20.72 19.24
C GLU A 740 10.98 -20.76 17.81
N GLY A 741 11.07 -19.67 17.05
CA GLY A 741 10.59 -19.58 15.66
C GLY A 741 11.47 -20.33 14.66
N ALA A 742 12.80 -20.23 14.78
CA ALA A 742 13.75 -20.97 13.96
C ALA A 742 13.71 -22.48 14.27
N GLY A 743 13.55 -22.85 15.55
CA GLY A 743 13.32 -24.24 15.96
C GLY A 743 12.02 -24.82 15.41
N TRP A 744 10.97 -24.01 15.25
CA TRP A 744 9.74 -24.40 14.57
C TRP A 744 9.96 -24.67 13.06
N TRP A 745 10.71 -23.80 12.37
CA TRP A 745 11.09 -23.99 10.96
C TRP A 745 11.92 -25.27 10.77
N ARG A 746 12.97 -25.43 11.59
CA ARG A 746 13.88 -26.57 11.59
C ARG A 746 13.10 -27.88 11.78
N LYS A 747 12.20 -27.92 12.77
CA LYS A 747 11.32 -29.06 13.00
C LYS A 747 10.40 -29.38 11.81
N ARG A 748 9.81 -28.39 11.13
CA ARG A 748 8.98 -28.67 9.94
C ARG A 748 9.83 -29.16 8.76
N TYR A 749 11.07 -28.68 8.60
CA TYR A 749 12.02 -29.20 7.61
C TYR A 749 12.38 -30.67 7.90
N ASP A 750 12.83 -30.97 9.11
CA ASP A 750 13.24 -32.31 9.56
C ASP A 750 12.09 -33.35 9.45
N GLN A 751 10.85 -32.89 9.54
CA GLN A 751 9.63 -33.71 9.42
C GLN A 751 9.07 -33.78 7.99
N GLY A 752 9.66 -33.09 7.01
CA GLY A 752 9.16 -33.03 5.62
C GLY A 752 7.83 -32.29 5.46
N LEU A 753 7.48 -31.40 6.40
CA LEU A 753 6.19 -30.71 6.50
C LEU A 753 6.19 -29.29 5.89
N LEU A 754 7.22 -28.93 5.12
CA LEU A 754 7.28 -27.67 4.39
C LEU A 754 6.77 -27.86 2.96
N SER A 755 5.49 -27.52 2.72
CA SER A 755 4.90 -27.46 1.39
C SER A 755 5.67 -26.49 0.50
N PRO A 756 6.30 -26.94 -0.60
CA PRO A 756 6.99 -26.02 -1.51
C PRO A 756 5.96 -25.18 -2.26
N ARG A 757 6.24 -23.89 -2.44
CA ARG A 757 5.50 -23.10 -3.44
C ARG A 757 5.79 -23.67 -4.84
N ASN A 758 4.75 -23.80 -5.65
CA ASN A 758 4.93 -23.96 -7.08
C ASN A 758 5.44 -22.62 -7.67
N PRO A 759 6.34 -22.68 -8.66
CA PRO A 759 6.78 -21.49 -9.41
C PRO A 759 5.66 -20.97 -10.34
#